data_AF-A0A944RD56-F1
#
_entry.id   AF-A0A944RD56-F1
#
_cell.length_a   1.000
_cell.length_b   1.000
_cell.length_c   1.000
_cell.angle_alpha   90.00
_cell.angle_beta   90.00
_cell.angle_gamma   90.00
#
_symmetry.space_group_name_H-M   'P 1'
#
loop_
_entity.id
_entity.type
_entity.pdbx_description
1 polymer ?
#
loop_
_entity_poly.entity_id
_entity_poly.type
_entity_poly.pdbx_seq_one_letter_code
_entity_poly.pdbx_strand_id
1 'polypeptide(L)'
;MEELNIPHFLKSVVFFLIATILLAVGALQLGTIGSFGVTTTHWISWILVTLIVASGFLTTLYSGSFKIPFIMPYIFIYLILVVFAAFYAPAFNPDVMWEWYGFLAGITLFWSLHQVDIGDRWEGRIYWLIVISGLIQALLGLAQLKSISLLGYTFNPKSAVGGFYQANNYATYLAVTALASMTLKNWGSRWQAALLRVVALAILILVTYMLSISGSRTGLLGMGIGFILIAYGRFRGRYAQMEYLLPSWSWLLAAVIGYALPMVIFSTGGNAIFKFQVLSNYQAVPRFAFYQASWDVFNANLITGSGLGTFTSLFQQAYVTVMGQLGLTSILDSVTFHPHNETLYRFFESGLLGGVGFILMGVMFIFGLRKFENHFGWVYAGALIPLALHTQTEYPFYHSPLSWVLFLVLLYLPSRHLSWSFMVSSWKLERWGPALVVIIASAALLTSFWLGEKAALASRVQQAFYLSKNKNANKVAAPQIVRNAFKDSYFAGLVKRMLLFNQVGWVQKNSDRTKLRDYMNKLNEAYRYFPTAPYYHIKALTHASLNEFSLAFSTLGQAEKLYPKYSAKTSTKRSVMHRGVLHAMKHRDRVESSVMIKRYLAWIKGKRDRVEMITDKSYGLLVWVLYEQGRKKEAVSVLKHAKKLYPDSKAFSRWKIKKKDD
;
A
#
# COMPACT_ATOMS: atom_id res chain seq x y z
N MET A 1 42.49 -23.91 -19.80
CA MET A 1 41.37 -23.26 -19.10
C MET A 1 40.93 -22.11 -19.99
N GLU A 2 39.76 -22.18 -20.61
CA GLU A 2 39.21 -21.03 -21.34
C GLU A 2 39.11 -19.85 -20.38
N GLU A 3 39.70 -18.69 -20.74
CA GLU A 3 39.58 -17.48 -19.94
C GLU A 3 38.09 -17.14 -19.76
N LEU A 4 37.65 -17.06 -18.50
CA LEU A 4 36.26 -16.75 -18.19
C LEU A 4 35.93 -15.35 -18.76
N ASN A 5 35.04 -15.29 -19.75
CA ASN A 5 34.52 -14.01 -20.25
C ASN A 5 33.63 -13.38 -19.16
N ILE A 6 34.25 -12.57 -18.29
CA ILE A 6 33.62 -11.98 -17.10
C ILE A 6 32.35 -11.19 -17.47
N PRO A 7 32.31 -10.34 -18.52
CA PRO A 7 31.07 -9.70 -18.96
C PRO A 7 29.94 -10.67 -19.31
N HIS A 8 30.25 -11.79 -19.98
CA HIS A 8 29.25 -12.80 -20.31
C HIS A 8 28.71 -13.52 -19.07
N PHE A 9 29.60 -13.82 -18.11
CA PHE A 9 29.21 -14.39 -16.82
C PHE A 9 28.29 -13.45 -16.03
N LEU A 10 28.67 -12.18 -15.87
CA LEU A 10 27.87 -11.18 -15.14
C LEU A 10 26.49 -10.96 -15.76
N LYS A 11 26.40 -10.97 -17.10
CA LYS A 11 25.12 -10.92 -17.80
C LYS A 11 24.22 -12.11 -17.47
N SER A 12 24.80 -13.30 -17.39
CA SER A 12 24.08 -14.52 -17.03
C SER A 12 23.61 -14.49 -15.57
N VAL A 13 24.45 -13.94 -14.67
CA VAL A 13 24.09 -13.69 -13.27
C VAL A 13 22.91 -12.73 -13.17
N VAL A 14 22.94 -11.59 -13.86
CA VAL A 14 21.85 -10.61 -13.84
C VAL A 14 20.52 -11.24 -14.28
N PHE A 15 20.53 -12.02 -15.36
CA PHE A 15 19.31 -12.71 -15.78
C PHE A 15 18.84 -13.77 -14.79
N PHE A 16 19.75 -14.57 -14.24
CA PHE A 16 19.41 -15.56 -13.21
C PHE A 16 18.76 -14.89 -11.99
N LEU A 17 19.26 -13.73 -11.57
CA LEU A 17 18.69 -12.97 -10.46
C LEU A 17 17.30 -12.40 -10.82
N ILE A 18 17.11 -11.87 -12.03
CA ILE A 18 15.79 -11.44 -12.52
C ILE A 18 14.81 -12.61 -12.55
N ALA A 19 15.23 -13.78 -13.07
CA ALA A 19 14.42 -14.98 -13.10
C ALA A 19 14.04 -15.43 -11.68
N THR A 20 14.97 -15.34 -10.73
CA THR A 20 14.73 -15.68 -9.32
C THR A 20 13.70 -14.74 -8.69
N ILE A 21 13.75 -13.43 -8.96
CA ILE A 21 12.73 -12.47 -8.51
C ILE A 21 11.36 -12.84 -9.09
N LEU A 22 11.27 -13.02 -10.41
CA LEU A 22 10.00 -13.24 -11.10
C LEU A 22 9.36 -14.62 -10.80
N LEU A 23 10.18 -15.68 -10.70
CA LEU A 23 9.69 -17.05 -10.56
C LEU A 23 9.61 -17.48 -9.10
N ALA A 24 10.68 -17.33 -8.33
CA ALA A 24 10.74 -17.83 -6.96
C ALA A 24 10.16 -16.83 -5.96
N VAL A 25 10.68 -15.61 -5.92
CA VAL A 25 10.21 -14.61 -4.93
C VAL A 25 8.76 -14.24 -5.18
N GLY A 26 8.37 -14.08 -6.45
CA GLY A 26 6.97 -13.83 -6.81
C GLY A 26 6.03 -14.95 -6.38
N ALA A 27 6.42 -16.22 -6.51
CA ALA A 27 5.61 -17.35 -6.05
C ALA A 27 5.55 -17.45 -4.52
N LEU A 28 6.63 -17.10 -3.83
CA LEU A 28 6.80 -17.21 -2.38
C LEU A 28 6.23 -16.03 -1.59
N GLN A 29 5.50 -15.09 -2.21
CA GLN A 29 4.77 -14.02 -1.50
C GLN A 29 3.63 -14.52 -0.58
N LEU A 30 3.59 -15.83 -0.29
CA LEU A 30 2.65 -16.50 0.58
C LEU A 30 2.83 -16.08 2.04
N GLY A 31 1.92 -15.23 2.51
CA GLY A 31 1.71 -14.97 3.93
C GLY A 31 2.06 -13.56 4.35
N THR A 32 1.04 -12.71 4.48
CA THR A 32 1.06 -11.60 5.44
C THR A 32 -0.25 -11.42 6.17
N ILE A 33 -0.14 -10.85 7.36
CA ILE A 33 -1.26 -10.54 8.22
C ILE A 33 -1.63 -9.08 8.02
N GLY A 34 -2.41 -8.80 6.97
CA GLY A 34 -3.15 -7.55 6.81
C GLY A 34 -2.31 -6.32 6.40
N SER A 35 -3.05 -5.21 6.28
CA SER A 35 -2.79 -3.92 5.60
C SER A 35 -1.51 -3.12 5.94
N PHE A 36 -0.49 -3.72 6.55
CA PHE A 36 0.70 -3.01 7.03
C PHE A 36 1.94 -3.15 6.14
N GLY A 37 1.87 -3.89 5.02
CA GLY A 37 2.90 -3.87 3.97
C GLY A 37 4.29 -4.40 4.35
N VAL A 38 4.45 -4.95 5.55
CA VAL A 38 5.71 -5.53 6.04
C VAL A 38 5.76 -6.99 5.66
N THR A 39 6.60 -7.34 4.69
CA THR A 39 6.75 -8.72 4.26
C THR A 39 8.23 -9.05 4.13
N THR A 40 8.60 -10.23 4.61
CA THR A 40 9.96 -10.76 4.46
C THR A 40 10.36 -10.84 2.98
N THR A 41 9.40 -11.17 2.12
CA THR A 41 9.61 -11.33 0.67
C THR A 41 9.99 -10.02 -0.01
N HIS A 42 9.49 -8.87 0.47
CA HIS A 42 9.88 -7.56 -0.05
C HIS A 42 11.37 -7.28 0.17
N TRP A 43 11.87 -7.54 1.39
CA TRP A 43 13.29 -7.35 1.70
C TRP A 43 14.19 -8.31 0.93
N ILE A 44 13.76 -9.57 0.75
CA ILE A 44 14.46 -10.55 -0.10
C ILE A 44 14.54 -10.06 -1.55
N SER A 45 13.46 -9.46 -2.09
CA SER A 45 13.51 -8.86 -3.44
C SER A 45 14.60 -7.79 -3.53
N TRP A 46 14.71 -6.91 -2.53
CA TRP A 46 15.72 -5.84 -2.52
C TRP A 46 17.16 -6.36 -2.39
N ILE A 47 17.39 -7.51 -1.73
CA ILE A 47 18.70 -8.18 -1.73
C ILE A 47 19.06 -8.57 -3.17
N LEU A 48 18.14 -9.23 -3.89
CA LEU A 48 18.37 -9.63 -5.28
C LEU A 48 18.57 -8.41 -6.20
N VAL A 49 17.81 -7.32 -5.99
CA VAL A 49 18.01 -6.05 -6.70
C VAL A 49 19.41 -5.48 -6.45
N THR A 50 19.90 -5.51 -5.21
CA THR A 50 21.25 -5.05 -4.85
C THR A 50 22.32 -5.83 -5.61
N LEU A 51 22.16 -7.15 -5.72
CA LEU A 51 23.08 -8.00 -6.47
C LEU A 51 23.03 -7.71 -7.97
N ILE A 52 21.84 -7.47 -8.55
CA ILE A 52 21.69 -7.07 -9.96
C ILE A 52 22.40 -5.73 -10.21
N VAL A 53 22.22 -4.76 -9.31
CA VAL A 53 22.87 -3.45 -9.39
C VAL A 53 24.38 -3.58 -9.41
N ALA A 54 24.93 -4.36 -8.48
CA ALA A 54 26.35 -4.62 -8.40
C ALA A 54 26.89 -5.29 -9.67
N SER A 55 26.26 -6.38 -10.13
CA SER A 55 26.66 -7.08 -11.35
C SER A 55 26.58 -6.19 -12.60
N GLY A 56 25.57 -5.31 -12.69
CA GLY A 56 25.44 -4.35 -13.78
C GLY A 56 26.63 -3.38 -13.82
N PHE A 57 26.92 -2.69 -12.72
CA PHE A 57 28.05 -1.74 -12.68
C PHE A 57 29.42 -2.41 -12.77
N LEU A 58 29.58 -3.63 -12.25
CA LEU A 58 30.79 -4.42 -12.49
C LEU A 58 30.97 -4.70 -13.99
N THR A 59 29.89 -4.96 -14.73
CA THR A 59 29.96 -5.17 -16.19
C THR A 59 30.54 -3.95 -16.91
N THR A 60 30.25 -2.72 -16.47
CA THR A 60 30.88 -1.50 -16.99
C THR A 60 32.40 -1.53 -16.81
N LEU A 61 32.90 -1.92 -15.64
CA LEU A 61 34.33 -1.90 -15.34
C LEU A 61 35.11 -2.88 -16.22
N TYR A 62 34.52 -4.03 -16.54
CA TYR A 62 35.15 -5.04 -17.40
C TYR A 62 34.94 -4.81 -18.90
N SER A 63 33.84 -4.18 -19.30
CA SER A 63 33.54 -3.90 -20.72
C SER A 63 34.09 -2.55 -21.20
N GLY A 64 34.41 -1.63 -20.28
CA GLY A 64 34.84 -0.27 -20.60
C GLY A 64 33.76 0.62 -21.25
N SER A 65 32.51 0.15 -21.33
CA SER A 65 31.38 0.91 -21.88
C SER A 65 30.44 1.32 -20.76
N PHE A 66 30.24 2.63 -20.61
CA PHE A 66 29.27 3.20 -19.69
C PHE A 66 28.06 3.74 -20.44
N LYS A 67 26.88 3.20 -20.15
CA LYS A 67 25.65 3.52 -20.88
C LYS A 67 24.73 4.38 -20.04
N ILE A 68 24.22 5.47 -20.60
CA ILE A 68 23.23 6.36 -19.97
C ILE A 68 21.97 6.35 -20.83
N PRO A 69 20.81 5.95 -20.29
CA PRO A 69 19.58 5.96 -21.07
C PRO A 69 19.10 7.38 -21.35
N PHE A 70 18.47 7.57 -22.51
CA PHE A 70 17.91 8.85 -22.97
C PHE A 70 16.97 9.51 -21.95
N ILE A 71 16.24 8.71 -21.17
CA ILE A 71 15.30 9.22 -20.18
C ILE A 71 15.96 9.80 -18.91
N MET A 72 17.24 9.47 -18.67
CA MET A 72 17.90 9.75 -17.40
C MET A 72 18.02 11.25 -17.04
N PRO A 73 18.34 12.17 -17.98
CA PRO A 73 18.34 13.61 -17.68
C PRO A 73 16.98 14.11 -17.17
N TYR A 74 15.87 13.59 -17.68
CA TYR A 74 14.52 14.00 -17.25
C TYR A 74 14.16 13.46 -15.87
N ILE A 75 14.67 12.28 -15.51
CA ILE A 75 14.59 11.75 -14.13
C ILE A 75 15.34 12.68 -13.17
N PHE A 76 16.55 13.13 -13.53
CA PHE A 76 17.31 14.07 -12.71
C PHE A 76 16.64 15.44 -12.59
N ILE A 77 16.06 15.96 -13.68
CA ILE A 77 15.25 17.20 -13.64
C ILE A 77 14.10 17.04 -12.65
N TYR A 78 13.36 15.93 -12.70
CA TYR A 78 12.29 15.65 -11.74
C TYR A 78 12.80 15.62 -10.29
N LEU A 79 13.92 14.93 -10.02
CA LEU A 79 14.52 14.88 -8.69
C LEU A 79 14.91 16.27 -8.17
N ILE A 80 15.54 17.10 -9.00
CA ILE A 80 15.93 18.47 -8.63
C ILE A 80 14.69 19.30 -8.31
N LEU A 81 13.64 19.22 -9.13
CA LEU A 81 12.40 19.96 -8.92
C LEU A 81 11.67 19.54 -7.63
N VAL A 82 11.66 18.24 -7.33
CA VAL A 82 11.09 17.72 -6.07
C VAL A 82 11.89 18.19 -4.87
N VAL A 83 13.23 18.14 -4.92
CA VAL A 83 14.09 18.61 -3.84
C VAL A 83 13.83 20.09 -3.59
N PHE A 84 13.76 20.90 -4.66
CA PHE A 84 13.40 22.30 -4.56
C PHE A 84 12.01 22.49 -3.92
N ALA A 85 10.99 21.76 -4.38
CA ALA A 85 9.65 21.81 -3.80
C ALA A 85 9.66 21.47 -2.30
N ALA A 86 10.44 20.47 -1.88
CA ALA A 86 10.55 20.05 -0.49
C ALA A 86 11.17 21.11 0.42
N PHE A 87 12.14 21.90 -0.07
CA PHE A 87 12.77 22.98 0.70
C PHE A 87 11.83 24.16 0.95
N TYR A 88 10.94 24.46 0.00
CA TYR A 88 10.04 25.63 0.06
C TYR A 88 8.61 25.29 0.46
N ALA A 89 8.27 24.00 0.61
CA ALA A 89 6.93 23.59 1.01
C ALA A 89 6.61 23.94 2.48
N PRO A 90 5.32 24.09 2.84
CA PRO A 90 4.91 24.45 4.20
C PRO A 90 5.29 23.43 5.29
N ALA A 91 5.47 22.17 4.90
CA ALA A 91 5.83 21.09 5.81
C ALA A 91 6.66 20.01 5.11
N PHE A 92 7.37 19.21 5.89
CA PHE A 92 8.11 18.05 5.41
C PHE A 92 7.98 16.93 6.44
N ASN A 93 7.57 15.75 6.00
CA ASN A 93 7.50 14.56 6.81
C ASN A 93 8.67 13.61 6.47
N PRO A 94 9.67 13.47 7.37
CA PRO A 94 10.82 12.61 7.14
C PRO A 94 10.47 11.13 6.94
N ASP A 95 9.29 10.66 7.37
CA ASP A 95 8.88 9.26 7.17
C ASP A 95 8.73 8.90 5.67
N VAL A 96 8.56 9.90 4.79
CA VAL A 96 8.49 9.70 3.32
C VAL A 96 9.83 9.29 2.72
N MET A 97 10.94 9.46 3.44
CA MET A 97 12.28 9.13 2.93
C MET A 97 12.41 7.67 2.50
N TRP A 98 11.69 6.75 3.12
CA TRP A 98 11.67 5.34 2.70
C TRP A 98 11.07 5.12 1.32
N GLU A 99 10.06 5.91 0.94
CA GLU A 99 9.50 5.90 -0.41
C GLU A 99 10.54 6.37 -1.43
N TRP A 100 11.24 7.48 -1.11
CA TRP A 100 12.28 8.05 -1.96
C TRP A 100 13.53 7.18 -2.06
N TYR A 101 13.94 6.51 -0.99
CA TYR A 101 15.01 5.51 -1.04
C TYR A 101 14.65 4.35 -1.96
N GLY A 102 13.40 3.89 -1.93
CA GLY A 102 12.89 2.88 -2.87
C GLY A 102 12.89 3.39 -4.32
N PHE A 103 12.50 4.65 -4.54
CA PHE A 103 12.53 5.27 -5.87
C PHE A 103 13.95 5.40 -6.42
N LEU A 104 14.89 5.93 -5.62
CA LEU A 104 16.31 6.04 -5.97
C LEU A 104 16.95 4.68 -6.21
N ALA A 105 16.66 3.67 -5.37
CA ALA A 105 17.12 2.30 -5.60
C ALA A 105 16.56 1.73 -6.92
N GLY A 106 15.32 2.06 -7.27
CA GLY A 106 14.74 1.72 -8.56
C GLY A 106 15.42 2.40 -9.74
N ILE A 107 15.76 3.69 -9.64
CA ILE A 107 16.54 4.41 -10.66
C ILE A 107 17.91 3.76 -10.83
N THR A 108 18.58 3.41 -9.73
CA THR A 108 19.88 2.73 -9.75
C THR A 108 19.78 1.35 -10.40
N LEU A 109 18.75 0.56 -10.11
CA LEU A 109 18.46 -0.70 -10.81
C LEU A 109 18.22 -0.47 -12.31
N PHE A 110 17.39 0.51 -12.66
CA PHE A 110 17.12 0.82 -14.06
C PHE A 110 18.40 1.21 -14.79
N TRP A 111 19.27 2.01 -14.18
CA TRP A 111 20.56 2.39 -14.75
C TRP A 111 21.54 1.21 -14.84
N SER A 112 21.58 0.34 -13.83
CA SER A 112 22.46 -0.84 -13.84
C SER A 112 22.08 -1.83 -14.94
N LEU A 113 20.78 -1.97 -15.25
CA LEU A 113 20.31 -2.80 -16.37
C LEU A 113 20.87 -2.31 -17.71
N HIS A 114 21.06 -1.01 -17.89
CA HIS A 114 21.66 -0.45 -19.12
C HIS A 114 23.13 -0.79 -19.28
N GLN A 115 23.84 -1.12 -18.20
CA GLN A 115 25.25 -1.53 -18.28
C GLN A 115 25.42 -2.95 -18.83
N VAL A 116 24.36 -3.76 -18.76
CA VAL A 116 24.35 -5.11 -19.32
C VAL A 116 23.84 -5.05 -20.75
N ASP A 117 24.71 -5.35 -21.71
CA ASP A 117 24.30 -5.42 -23.10
C ASP A 117 23.47 -6.68 -23.35
N ILE A 118 22.13 -6.55 -23.38
CA ILE A 118 21.24 -7.65 -23.76
C ILE A 118 21.02 -7.65 -25.27
N GLY A 119 21.05 -8.83 -25.88
CA GLY A 119 20.69 -9.01 -27.29
C GLY A 119 19.24 -9.45 -27.44
N ASP A 120 18.72 -9.53 -28.65
CA ASP A 120 17.30 -9.82 -28.90
C ASP A 120 16.84 -11.20 -28.39
N ARG A 121 17.76 -12.17 -28.34
CA ARG A 121 17.51 -13.47 -27.70
C ARG A 121 17.20 -13.33 -26.21
N TRP A 122 17.83 -12.39 -25.51
CA TRP A 122 17.59 -12.15 -24.09
C TRP A 122 16.28 -11.42 -23.85
N GLU A 123 15.94 -10.44 -24.67
CA GLU A 123 14.64 -9.77 -24.61
C GLU A 123 13.50 -10.79 -24.67
N GLY A 124 13.59 -11.71 -25.64
CA GLY A 124 12.59 -12.75 -25.76
C GLY A 124 12.57 -13.79 -24.64
N ARG A 125 13.73 -14.09 -24.04
CA ARG A 125 13.80 -14.89 -22.80
C ARG A 125 13.12 -14.17 -21.63
N ILE A 126 13.25 -12.85 -21.53
CA ILE A 126 12.55 -12.05 -20.50
C ILE A 126 11.04 -12.14 -20.69
N TYR A 127 10.52 -12.03 -21.92
CA TYR A 127 9.08 -12.22 -22.16
C TYR A 127 8.62 -13.64 -21.77
N TRP A 128 9.39 -14.68 -22.09
CA TRP A 128 9.09 -16.04 -21.61
C TRP A 128 9.13 -16.15 -20.09
N LEU A 129 10.10 -15.53 -19.40
CA LEU A 129 10.13 -15.48 -17.94
C LEU A 129 8.86 -14.83 -17.37
N ILE A 130 8.38 -13.74 -17.97
CA ILE A 130 7.13 -13.08 -17.58
C ILE A 130 5.94 -14.02 -17.78
N VAL A 131 5.86 -14.70 -18.93
CA VAL A 131 4.78 -15.66 -19.25
C VAL A 131 4.75 -16.83 -18.26
N ILE A 132 5.92 -17.42 -17.96
CA ILE A 132 6.04 -18.53 -17.00
C ILE A 132 5.73 -18.04 -15.59
N SER A 133 6.22 -16.87 -15.20
CA SER A 133 5.90 -16.27 -13.90
C SER A 133 4.39 -16.06 -13.75
N GLY A 134 3.72 -15.49 -14.77
CA GLY A 134 2.27 -15.31 -14.74
C GLY A 134 1.49 -16.62 -14.77
N LEU A 135 2.00 -17.68 -15.40
CA LEU A 135 1.45 -19.04 -15.27
C LEU A 135 1.49 -19.51 -13.82
N ILE A 136 2.63 -19.36 -13.12
CA ILE A 136 2.75 -19.73 -11.70
C ILE A 136 1.72 -18.94 -10.87
N GLN A 137 1.58 -17.64 -11.11
CA GLN A 137 0.62 -16.79 -10.42
C GLN A 137 -0.85 -17.20 -10.71
N ALA A 138 -1.15 -17.59 -11.95
CA ALA A 138 -2.47 -18.07 -12.33
C ALA A 138 -2.79 -19.43 -11.68
N LEU A 139 -1.82 -20.35 -11.62
CA LEU A 139 -1.95 -21.64 -10.94
C LEU A 139 -2.12 -21.49 -9.43
N LEU A 140 -1.37 -20.58 -8.79
CA LEU A 140 -1.54 -20.25 -7.38
C LEU A 140 -2.92 -19.66 -7.09
N GLY A 141 -3.40 -18.76 -7.96
CA GLY A 141 -4.75 -18.21 -7.86
C GLY A 141 -5.82 -19.30 -8.06
N LEU A 142 -5.61 -20.24 -8.96
CA LEU A 142 -6.51 -21.38 -9.17
C LEU A 142 -6.53 -22.31 -7.94
N ALA A 143 -5.36 -22.60 -7.36
CA ALA A 143 -5.25 -23.36 -6.11
C ALA A 143 -6.00 -22.68 -4.95
N GLN A 144 -5.90 -21.35 -4.86
CA GLN A 144 -6.65 -20.53 -3.90
C GLN A 144 -8.16 -20.62 -4.10
N LEU A 145 -8.65 -20.53 -5.34
CA LEU A 145 -10.08 -20.69 -5.65
C LEU A 145 -10.61 -22.05 -5.23
N LYS A 146 -9.81 -23.09 -5.41
CA LYS A 146 -10.15 -24.47 -5.04
C LYS A 146 -9.84 -24.81 -3.59
N SER A 147 -9.37 -23.83 -2.79
CA SER A 147 -8.95 -24.03 -1.39
C SER A 147 -7.95 -25.19 -1.21
N ILE A 148 -7.10 -25.42 -2.22
CA ILE A 148 -6.07 -26.47 -2.18
C ILE A 148 -4.96 -26.01 -1.24
N SER A 149 -4.72 -26.74 -0.15
CA SER A 149 -3.60 -26.46 0.75
C SER A 149 -2.27 -26.75 0.05
N LEU A 150 -1.34 -25.79 0.08
CA LEU A 150 0.02 -25.96 -0.45
C LEU A 150 1.01 -25.91 0.72
N LEU A 151 1.86 -26.94 0.87
CA LEU A 151 2.91 -26.99 1.91
C LEU A 151 2.38 -26.73 3.34
N GLY A 152 1.16 -27.19 3.66
CA GLY A 152 0.52 -26.96 4.96
C GLY A 152 -0.10 -25.56 5.13
N TYR A 153 0.00 -24.69 4.13
CA TYR A 153 -0.67 -23.39 4.10
C TYR A 153 -2.08 -23.54 3.53
N THR A 154 -3.07 -23.35 4.39
CA THR A 154 -4.47 -23.23 3.97
C THR A 154 -4.75 -21.79 3.50
N PHE A 155 -5.07 -21.65 2.22
CA PHE A 155 -5.52 -20.37 1.70
C PHE A 155 -6.85 -20.00 2.34
N ASN A 156 -6.95 -18.81 2.94
CA ASN A 156 -8.25 -18.27 3.35
C ASN A 156 -8.91 -17.67 2.09
N PRO A 157 -10.00 -18.24 1.57
CA PRO A 157 -10.47 -18.02 0.19
C PRO A 157 -11.22 -16.69 0.00
N LYS A 158 -10.80 -15.61 0.67
CA LYS A 158 -11.47 -14.30 0.50
C LYS A 158 -11.26 -13.71 -0.89
N SER A 159 -10.20 -14.10 -1.61
CA SER A 159 -9.95 -13.70 -2.99
C SER A 159 -8.79 -14.49 -3.59
N ALA A 160 -8.90 -14.89 -4.86
CA ALA A 160 -7.82 -15.49 -5.62
C ALA A 160 -6.88 -14.41 -6.18
N VAL A 161 -5.68 -14.36 -5.63
CA VAL A 161 -4.69 -13.28 -5.84
C VAL A 161 -3.28 -13.81 -6.13
N GLY A 162 -3.10 -15.13 -6.25
CA GLY A 162 -1.79 -15.75 -6.45
C GLY A 162 -0.85 -15.44 -5.27
N GLY A 163 0.38 -15.07 -5.56
CA GLY A 163 1.32 -14.55 -4.57
C GLY A 163 1.01 -13.12 -4.11
N PHE A 164 0.22 -12.35 -4.84
CA PHE A 164 -0.02 -10.94 -4.53
C PHE A 164 -0.97 -10.76 -3.35
N TYR A 165 -0.87 -9.61 -2.68
CA TYR A 165 -1.76 -9.26 -1.56
C TYR A 165 -3.06 -8.58 -2.00
N GLN A 166 -3.04 -7.91 -3.15
CA GLN A 166 -4.16 -7.11 -3.66
C GLN A 166 -4.58 -7.62 -5.04
N ALA A 167 -5.89 -7.83 -5.23
CA ALA A 167 -6.46 -8.31 -6.48
C ALA A 167 -6.11 -7.44 -7.69
N ASN A 168 -5.98 -6.11 -7.51
CA ASN A 168 -5.60 -5.21 -8.59
C ASN A 168 -4.14 -5.38 -9.04
N ASN A 169 -3.20 -5.65 -8.11
CA ASN A 169 -1.80 -5.90 -8.45
C ASN A 169 -1.70 -7.23 -9.21
N TYR A 170 -2.40 -8.26 -8.71
CA TYR A 170 -2.52 -9.56 -9.36
C TYR A 170 -3.05 -9.43 -10.79
N ALA A 171 -4.20 -8.77 -10.96
CA ALA A 171 -4.84 -8.60 -12.25
C ALA A 171 -3.95 -7.82 -13.24
N THR A 172 -3.25 -6.79 -12.76
CA THR A 172 -2.31 -6.01 -13.58
C THR A 172 -1.14 -6.87 -14.03
N TYR A 173 -0.60 -7.71 -13.14
CA TYR A 173 0.48 -8.64 -13.49
C TYR A 173 0.02 -9.68 -14.52
N LEU A 174 -1.19 -10.22 -14.39
CA LEU A 174 -1.79 -11.11 -15.38
C LEU A 174 -2.04 -10.40 -16.72
N ALA A 175 -2.44 -9.13 -16.71
CA ALA A 175 -2.59 -8.33 -17.94
C ALA A 175 -1.25 -8.18 -18.68
N VAL A 176 -0.16 -7.87 -17.95
CA VAL A 176 1.20 -7.84 -18.53
C VAL A 176 1.59 -9.21 -19.06
N THR A 177 1.29 -10.28 -18.32
CA THR A 177 1.58 -11.67 -18.75
C THR A 177 0.87 -12.00 -20.06
N ALA A 178 -0.42 -11.64 -20.16
CA ALA A 178 -1.20 -11.84 -21.37
C ALA A 178 -0.56 -11.09 -22.56
N LEU A 179 -0.17 -9.83 -22.38
CA LEU A 179 0.46 -9.06 -23.46
C LEU A 179 1.89 -9.53 -23.78
N ALA A 180 2.65 -9.99 -22.79
CA ALA A 180 3.96 -10.60 -22.98
C ALA A 180 3.90 -11.89 -23.80
N SER A 181 2.81 -12.67 -23.69
CA SER A 181 2.63 -13.85 -24.56
C SER A 181 2.46 -13.46 -26.02
N MET A 182 1.84 -12.30 -26.27
CA MET A 182 1.72 -11.74 -27.61
C MET A 182 3.12 -11.42 -28.15
N THR A 183 3.99 -10.76 -27.38
CA THR A 183 5.33 -10.26 -27.80
C THR A 183 6.42 -11.33 -27.98
N LEU A 184 6.13 -12.60 -27.68
CA LEU A 184 7.07 -13.70 -27.87
C LEU A 184 7.54 -13.83 -29.33
N LYS A 185 8.84 -14.06 -29.53
CA LYS A 185 9.43 -14.32 -30.85
C LYS A 185 9.59 -15.82 -31.12
N ASN A 186 9.57 -16.20 -32.38
CA ASN A 186 9.82 -17.54 -32.86
C ASN A 186 11.31 -17.76 -33.16
N TRP A 187 11.99 -18.63 -32.41
CA TRP A 187 13.40 -19.01 -32.67
C TRP A 187 13.58 -20.48 -33.05
N GLY A 188 12.50 -21.26 -33.13
CA GLY A 188 12.56 -22.71 -33.30
C GLY A 188 12.25 -23.18 -34.72
N SER A 189 12.45 -24.47 -34.96
CA SER A 189 11.93 -25.13 -36.17
C SER A 189 10.39 -25.05 -36.23
N ARG A 190 9.78 -25.33 -37.40
CA ARG A 190 8.31 -25.25 -37.59
C ARG A 190 7.52 -26.01 -36.52
N TRP A 191 7.98 -27.20 -36.12
CA TRP A 191 7.34 -28.02 -35.09
C TRP A 191 7.51 -27.45 -33.67
N GLN A 192 8.71 -26.99 -33.31
CA GLN A 192 8.94 -26.35 -32.01
C GLN A 192 8.11 -25.07 -31.87
N ALA A 193 8.03 -24.26 -32.92
CA ALA A 193 7.21 -23.06 -32.97
C ALA A 193 5.71 -23.38 -32.78
N ALA A 194 5.20 -24.45 -33.40
CA ALA A 194 3.83 -24.89 -33.24
C ALA A 194 3.52 -25.31 -31.78
N LEU A 195 4.41 -26.10 -31.16
CA LEU A 195 4.28 -26.50 -29.76
C LEU A 195 4.29 -25.28 -28.83
N LEU A 196 5.26 -24.38 -28.99
CA LEU A 196 5.36 -23.16 -28.19
C LEU A 196 4.13 -22.26 -28.36
N ARG A 197 3.56 -22.19 -29.57
CA ARG A 197 2.30 -21.45 -29.83
C ARG A 197 1.13 -22.06 -29.05
N VAL A 198 0.97 -23.38 -29.07
CA VAL A 198 -0.09 -24.07 -28.31
C VAL A 198 0.07 -23.83 -26.82
N VAL A 199 1.30 -23.96 -26.30
CA VAL A 199 1.62 -23.69 -24.89
C VAL A 199 1.30 -22.24 -24.52
N ALA A 200 1.71 -21.28 -25.34
CA ALA A 200 1.45 -19.85 -25.09
C ALA A 200 -0.06 -19.52 -25.11
N LEU A 201 -0.84 -20.13 -26.00
CA LEU A 201 -2.30 -19.97 -26.04
C LEU A 201 -2.97 -20.60 -24.81
N ALA A 202 -2.54 -21.78 -24.37
CA ALA A 202 -3.06 -22.42 -23.16
C ALA A 202 -2.80 -21.58 -21.91
N ILE A 203 -1.58 -21.04 -21.77
CA ILE A 203 -1.22 -20.11 -20.68
C ILE A 203 -2.09 -18.85 -20.76
N LEU A 204 -2.25 -18.26 -21.95
CA LEU A 204 -3.07 -17.07 -22.14
C LEU A 204 -4.53 -17.28 -21.72
N ILE A 205 -5.13 -18.42 -22.07
CA ILE A 205 -6.50 -18.77 -21.65
C ILE A 205 -6.59 -18.82 -20.12
N LEU A 206 -5.66 -19.49 -19.45
CA LEU A 206 -5.65 -19.60 -17.99
C LEU A 206 -5.43 -18.23 -17.30
N VAL A 207 -4.50 -17.43 -17.82
CA VAL A 207 -4.20 -16.09 -17.31
C VAL A 207 -5.39 -15.16 -17.45
N THR A 208 -6.07 -15.16 -18.60
CA THR A 208 -7.26 -14.32 -18.82
C THR A 208 -8.50 -14.82 -18.08
N TYR A 209 -8.61 -16.14 -17.85
CA TYR A 209 -9.58 -16.73 -16.92
C TYR A 209 -9.41 -16.18 -15.49
N MET A 210 -8.18 -16.21 -14.95
CA MET A 210 -7.92 -15.69 -13.61
C MET A 210 -8.05 -14.16 -13.53
N LEU A 211 -7.71 -13.44 -14.61
CA LEU A 211 -7.93 -12.00 -14.70
C LEU A 211 -9.42 -11.65 -14.63
N SER A 212 -10.29 -12.40 -15.32
CA SER A 212 -11.75 -12.23 -15.24
C SER A 212 -12.29 -12.45 -13.82
N ILE A 213 -11.78 -13.48 -13.12
CA ILE A 213 -12.16 -13.77 -11.73
C ILE A 213 -11.73 -12.66 -10.77
N SER A 214 -10.59 -12.02 -11.00
CA SER A 214 -10.09 -10.92 -10.17
C SER A 214 -11.05 -9.71 -10.13
N GLY A 215 -11.87 -9.52 -11.17
CA GLY A 215 -12.82 -8.41 -11.28
C GLY A 215 -12.19 -7.02 -11.43
N SER A 216 -10.88 -6.92 -11.73
CA SER A 216 -10.18 -5.64 -11.80
C SER A 216 -10.41 -4.90 -13.13
N ARG A 217 -11.04 -3.72 -13.08
CA ARG A 217 -11.25 -2.85 -14.26
C ARG A 217 -9.93 -2.35 -14.84
N THR A 218 -9.00 -1.96 -13.97
CA THR A 218 -7.67 -1.48 -14.37
C THR A 218 -6.90 -2.54 -15.14
N GLY A 219 -6.91 -3.80 -14.68
CA GLY A 219 -6.26 -4.91 -15.38
C GLY A 219 -6.84 -5.13 -16.78
N LEU A 220 -8.17 -5.12 -16.92
CA LEU A 220 -8.85 -5.28 -18.21
C LEU A 220 -8.58 -4.12 -19.17
N LEU A 221 -8.71 -2.87 -18.71
CA LEU A 221 -8.42 -1.69 -19.52
C LEU A 221 -6.96 -1.66 -19.97
N GLY A 222 -6.03 -1.99 -19.07
CA GLY A 222 -4.61 -2.10 -19.40
C GLY A 222 -4.32 -3.16 -20.45
N MET A 223 -4.94 -4.34 -20.33
CA MET A 223 -4.84 -5.39 -21.34
C MET A 223 -5.41 -4.97 -22.69
N GLY A 224 -6.59 -4.35 -22.71
CA GLY A 224 -7.25 -3.90 -23.94
C GLY A 224 -6.47 -2.80 -24.68
N ILE A 225 -6.04 -1.76 -23.96
CA ILE A 225 -5.21 -0.69 -24.53
C ILE A 225 -3.87 -1.28 -25.01
N GLY A 226 -3.26 -2.16 -24.22
CA GLY A 226 -2.00 -2.80 -24.59
C GLY A 226 -2.12 -3.66 -25.85
N PHE A 227 -3.21 -4.42 -26.01
CA PHE A 227 -3.49 -5.17 -27.23
C PHE A 227 -3.57 -4.25 -28.45
N ILE A 228 -4.31 -3.14 -28.36
CA ILE A 228 -4.43 -2.16 -29.45
C ILE A 228 -3.05 -1.60 -29.84
N LEU A 229 -2.23 -1.23 -28.85
CA LEU A 229 -0.89 -0.69 -29.10
C LEU A 229 0.05 -1.72 -29.74
N ILE A 230 0.07 -2.96 -29.26
CA ILE A 230 0.88 -4.03 -29.86
C ILE A 230 0.39 -4.35 -31.27
N ALA A 231 -0.92 -4.49 -31.47
CA ALA A 231 -1.50 -4.76 -32.77
C ALA A 231 -1.19 -3.64 -33.78
N TYR A 232 -1.31 -2.38 -33.35
CA TYR A 232 -0.95 -1.21 -34.15
C TYR A 232 0.53 -1.20 -34.54
N GLY A 233 1.44 -1.40 -33.57
CA GLY A 233 2.88 -1.46 -33.81
C GLY A 233 3.26 -2.56 -34.80
N ARG A 234 2.61 -3.73 -34.72
CA ARG A 234 2.82 -4.86 -35.65
C ARG A 234 2.22 -4.64 -37.03
N PHE A 235 1.05 -4.04 -37.12
CA PHE A 235 0.37 -3.81 -38.40
C PHE A 235 1.13 -2.79 -39.24
N ARG A 236 1.63 -1.72 -38.60
CA ARG A 236 2.40 -0.67 -39.27
C ARG A 236 3.84 -1.09 -39.57
N GLY A 237 4.38 -2.05 -38.83
CA GLY A 237 5.70 -2.63 -39.11
C GLY A 237 5.66 -3.68 -40.21
N ARG A 238 5.92 -3.28 -41.47
CA ARG A 238 5.83 -4.14 -42.67
C ARG A 238 6.63 -5.45 -42.61
N TYR A 239 7.68 -5.52 -41.78
CA TYR A 239 8.56 -6.70 -41.68
C TYR A 239 8.49 -7.42 -40.32
N ALA A 240 7.83 -6.84 -39.30
CA ALA A 240 7.90 -7.32 -37.93
C ALA A 240 6.99 -8.53 -37.65
N GLN A 241 5.99 -8.82 -38.50
CA GLN A 241 4.98 -9.85 -38.22
C GLN A 241 5.54 -11.28 -38.28
N MET A 242 6.54 -11.55 -39.11
CA MET A 242 7.06 -12.90 -39.32
C MET A 242 7.88 -13.45 -38.14
N GLU A 243 8.42 -12.57 -37.29
CA GLU A 243 9.23 -12.98 -36.13
C GLU A 243 8.40 -13.37 -34.91
N TYR A 244 7.12 -13.00 -34.83
CA TYR A 244 6.32 -13.22 -33.62
C TYR A 244 5.63 -14.58 -33.59
N LEU A 245 5.56 -15.16 -32.41
CA LEU A 245 4.99 -16.49 -32.19
C LEU A 245 3.47 -16.51 -32.35
N LEU A 246 2.78 -15.51 -31.79
CA LEU A 246 1.32 -15.40 -31.78
C LEU A 246 0.82 -14.28 -32.70
N PRO A 247 0.04 -14.60 -33.75
CA PRO A 247 -0.75 -13.62 -34.48
C PRO A 247 -1.79 -12.94 -33.60
N SER A 248 -2.07 -11.64 -33.87
CA SER A 248 -2.98 -10.83 -33.06
C SER A 248 -4.39 -11.41 -32.95
N TRP A 249 -4.91 -12.03 -34.01
CA TRP A 249 -6.24 -12.65 -34.00
C TRP A 249 -6.31 -13.91 -33.13
N SER A 250 -5.27 -14.77 -33.15
CA SER A 250 -5.23 -15.98 -32.32
C SER A 250 -5.09 -15.63 -30.84
N TRP A 251 -4.34 -14.58 -30.55
CA TRP A 251 -4.22 -14.04 -29.20
C TRP A 251 -5.57 -13.50 -28.72
N LEU A 252 -6.25 -12.69 -29.55
CA LEU A 252 -7.54 -12.11 -29.22
C LEU A 252 -8.60 -13.19 -28.96
N LEU A 253 -8.67 -14.21 -29.83
CA LEU A 253 -9.60 -15.33 -29.67
C LEU A 253 -9.36 -16.08 -28.35
N ALA A 254 -8.12 -16.46 -28.06
CA ALA A 254 -7.77 -17.15 -26.82
C ALA A 254 -8.02 -16.31 -25.56
N ALA A 255 -7.74 -15.00 -25.63
CA ALA A 255 -8.02 -14.07 -24.55
C ALA A 255 -9.53 -13.92 -24.27
N VAL A 256 -10.35 -13.84 -25.33
CA VAL A 256 -11.82 -13.79 -25.21
C VAL A 256 -12.34 -15.11 -24.62
N ILE A 257 -11.87 -16.26 -25.12
CA ILE A 257 -12.23 -17.58 -24.59
C ILE A 257 -11.92 -17.64 -23.08
N GLY A 258 -10.68 -17.35 -22.68
CA GLY A 258 -10.30 -17.40 -21.28
C GLY A 258 -11.09 -16.44 -20.40
N TYR A 259 -11.32 -15.20 -20.86
CA TYR A 259 -12.08 -14.21 -20.09
C TYR A 259 -13.57 -14.56 -19.95
N ALA A 260 -14.18 -15.16 -20.98
CA ALA A 260 -15.59 -15.56 -21.00
C ALA A 260 -15.85 -16.87 -20.25
N LEU A 261 -14.87 -17.76 -20.17
CA LEU A 261 -15.00 -19.10 -19.58
C LEU A 261 -15.55 -19.12 -18.14
N PRO A 262 -15.16 -18.22 -17.19
CA PRO A 262 -15.78 -18.15 -15.87
C PRO A 262 -17.29 -17.84 -15.93
N MET A 263 -17.74 -17.05 -16.91
CA MET A 263 -19.17 -16.70 -17.03
C MET A 263 -20.02 -17.91 -17.39
N VAL A 264 -19.44 -18.84 -18.17
CA VAL A 264 -20.08 -20.11 -18.55
C VAL A 264 -20.01 -21.12 -17.40
N ILE A 265 -18.83 -21.26 -16.76
CA ILE A 265 -18.61 -22.27 -15.70
C ILE A 265 -19.37 -21.93 -14.41
N PHE A 266 -19.43 -20.65 -14.03
CA PHE A 266 -20.06 -20.21 -12.80
C PHE A 266 -21.50 -19.70 -13.01
N SER A 267 -22.22 -20.20 -14.03
CA SER A 267 -23.61 -19.85 -14.36
C SER A 267 -24.59 -20.19 -13.21
N THR A 268 -24.50 -19.42 -12.14
CA THR A 268 -25.54 -19.23 -11.14
C THR A 268 -26.33 -18.00 -11.60
N GLY A 269 -27.62 -18.22 -11.88
CA GLY A 269 -28.53 -17.22 -12.41
C GLY A 269 -28.48 -15.90 -11.64
N GLY A 270 -28.57 -14.80 -12.37
CA GLY A 270 -28.88 -13.46 -11.84
C GLY A 270 -27.71 -12.50 -11.62
N ASN A 271 -26.44 -12.94 -11.56
CA ASN A 271 -25.35 -12.05 -11.11
C ASN A 271 -24.41 -11.47 -12.19
N ALA A 272 -24.53 -11.90 -13.46
CA ALA A 272 -23.79 -11.26 -14.55
C ALA A 272 -24.26 -9.82 -14.80
N ILE A 273 -25.58 -9.59 -14.69
CA ILE A 273 -26.20 -8.25 -14.76
C ILE A 273 -25.91 -7.44 -13.50
N PHE A 274 -25.81 -8.08 -12.32
CA PHE A 274 -25.42 -7.40 -11.08
C PHE A 274 -23.97 -6.89 -11.09
N LYS A 275 -23.03 -7.58 -11.75
CA LYS A 275 -21.66 -7.06 -11.96
C LYS A 275 -21.64 -5.87 -12.94
N PHE A 276 -22.56 -5.81 -13.90
CA PHE A 276 -22.80 -4.65 -14.78
C PHE A 276 -23.64 -3.52 -14.15
N GLN A 277 -24.43 -3.78 -13.10
CA GLN A 277 -25.11 -2.74 -12.31
C GLN A 277 -24.23 -2.19 -11.18
N VAL A 278 -23.32 -2.99 -10.62
CA VAL A 278 -22.21 -2.51 -9.76
C VAL A 278 -21.18 -1.70 -10.58
N LEU A 279 -21.21 -1.81 -11.92
CA LEU A 279 -20.45 -0.94 -12.82
C LEU A 279 -20.94 0.53 -12.78
N SER A 280 -22.21 0.81 -12.45
CA SER A 280 -22.76 2.18 -12.55
C SER A 280 -22.86 2.97 -11.22
N ASN A 281 -23.14 2.38 -10.05
CA ASN A 281 -23.75 3.21 -8.98
C ASN A 281 -23.15 3.25 -7.56
N TYR A 282 -22.02 2.60 -7.23
CA TYR A 282 -21.54 2.62 -5.82
C TYR A 282 -20.04 2.92 -5.59
N GLN A 283 -19.20 2.96 -6.63
CA GLN A 283 -17.76 3.24 -6.49
C GLN A 283 -17.24 4.46 -7.28
N ALA A 284 -18.06 5.07 -8.15
CA ALA A 284 -17.68 6.28 -8.88
C ALA A 284 -17.59 7.51 -7.95
N VAL A 285 -18.53 7.61 -7.00
CA VAL A 285 -18.66 8.74 -6.10
C VAL A 285 -17.49 8.88 -5.09
N PRO A 286 -16.97 7.80 -4.47
CA PRO A 286 -15.79 7.89 -3.60
C PRO A 286 -14.51 8.30 -4.34
N ARG A 287 -14.26 7.81 -5.57
CA ARG A 287 -13.04 8.14 -6.32
C ARG A 287 -12.99 9.60 -6.76
N PHE A 288 -14.12 10.15 -7.20
CA PHE A 288 -14.21 11.58 -7.49
C PHE A 288 -13.85 12.42 -6.26
N ALA A 289 -14.41 12.10 -5.09
CA ALA A 289 -14.11 12.82 -3.86
C ALA A 289 -12.62 12.69 -3.44
N PHE A 290 -11.94 11.56 -3.73
CA PHE A 290 -10.50 11.45 -3.52
C PHE A 290 -9.73 12.44 -4.40
N TYR A 291 -10.08 12.48 -5.68
CA TYR A 291 -9.40 13.33 -6.64
C TYR A 291 -9.64 14.81 -6.35
N GLN A 292 -10.90 15.18 -6.09
CA GLN A 292 -11.25 16.54 -5.72
C GLN A 292 -10.57 16.97 -4.42
N ALA A 293 -10.61 16.16 -3.36
CA ALA A 293 -9.95 16.51 -2.11
C ALA A 293 -8.43 16.68 -2.27
N SER A 294 -7.81 15.87 -3.12
CA SER A 294 -6.37 16.00 -3.40
C SER A 294 -6.08 17.25 -4.23
N TRP A 295 -6.95 17.57 -5.19
CA TRP A 295 -6.87 18.76 -6.02
C TRP A 295 -7.07 20.04 -5.20
N ASP A 296 -7.99 20.05 -4.23
CA ASP A 296 -8.24 21.19 -3.36
C ASP A 296 -7.01 21.53 -2.50
N VAL A 297 -6.32 20.51 -1.98
CA VAL A 297 -5.07 20.71 -1.23
C VAL A 297 -3.94 21.19 -2.13
N PHE A 298 -3.83 20.64 -3.35
CA PHE A 298 -2.90 21.15 -4.36
C PHE A 298 -3.16 22.63 -4.68
N ASN A 299 -4.42 23.03 -4.88
CA ASN A 299 -4.78 24.42 -5.17
C ASN A 299 -4.44 25.39 -4.03
N ALA A 300 -4.37 24.90 -2.79
CA ALA A 300 -3.93 25.71 -1.66
C ALA A 300 -2.44 26.06 -1.71
N ASN A 301 -1.59 25.24 -2.35
CA ASN A 301 -0.15 25.47 -2.48
C ASN A 301 0.35 25.04 -3.88
N LEU A 302 0.02 25.83 -4.92
CA LEU A 302 0.20 25.44 -6.32
C LEU A 302 1.65 25.12 -6.70
N ILE A 303 2.63 25.94 -6.31
CA ILE A 303 4.01 25.83 -6.81
C ILE A 303 4.73 24.64 -6.18
N THR A 304 4.74 24.57 -4.85
CA THR A 304 5.54 23.64 -4.06
C THR A 304 4.74 22.46 -3.51
N GLY A 305 3.41 22.49 -3.61
CA GLY A 305 2.54 21.52 -2.97
C GLY A 305 2.47 21.70 -1.46
N SER A 306 1.79 20.78 -0.79
CA SER A 306 1.65 20.78 0.66
C SER A 306 2.89 20.27 1.40
N GLY A 307 3.85 19.68 0.68
CA GLY A 307 5.09 19.14 1.20
C GLY A 307 5.16 17.62 1.20
N LEU A 308 6.37 17.07 1.07
CA LEU A 308 6.58 15.62 0.98
C LEU A 308 6.15 14.88 2.24
N GLY A 309 5.41 13.79 2.06
CA GLY A 309 4.88 12.93 3.11
C GLY A 309 3.74 13.53 3.93
N THR A 310 3.11 14.62 3.47
CA THR A 310 2.03 15.30 4.18
C THR A 310 0.65 14.77 3.80
N PHE A 311 0.54 13.99 2.71
CA PHE A 311 -0.72 13.49 2.17
C PHE A 311 -1.65 12.90 3.23
N THR A 312 -1.15 11.93 3.99
CA THR A 312 -1.97 11.21 4.98
C THR A 312 -2.56 12.13 6.06
N SER A 313 -1.88 13.23 6.40
CA SER A 313 -2.30 14.14 7.46
C SER A 313 -3.35 15.16 7.03
N LEU A 314 -3.32 15.54 5.75
CA LEU A 314 -4.17 16.60 5.19
C LEU A 314 -5.36 16.02 4.43
N PHE A 315 -5.19 14.86 3.78
CA PHE A 315 -6.20 14.27 2.91
C PHE A 315 -7.54 14.03 3.61
N GLN A 316 -7.57 13.45 4.82
CA GLN A 316 -8.83 13.10 5.47
C GLN A 316 -9.72 14.34 5.73
N GLN A 317 -9.11 15.48 6.08
CA GLN A 317 -9.83 16.71 6.35
C GLN A 317 -10.44 17.28 5.07
N ALA A 318 -9.66 17.32 3.99
CA ALA A 318 -10.13 17.72 2.67
C ALA A 318 -11.24 16.78 2.16
N TYR A 319 -11.06 15.47 2.31
CA TYR A 319 -12.03 14.46 1.89
C TYR A 319 -13.38 14.62 2.60
N VAL A 320 -13.38 14.80 3.92
CA VAL A 320 -14.62 15.03 4.68
C VAL A 320 -15.32 16.31 4.26
N THR A 321 -14.56 17.35 3.93
CA THR A 321 -15.10 18.63 3.44
C THR A 321 -15.81 18.44 2.11
N VAL A 322 -15.16 17.81 1.14
CA VAL A 322 -15.73 17.51 -0.19
C VAL A 322 -16.98 16.63 -0.07
N MET A 323 -16.91 15.57 0.74
CA MET A 323 -18.06 14.68 0.96
C MET A 323 -19.26 15.43 1.56
N GLY A 324 -19.00 16.37 2.49
CA GLY A 324 -20.02 17.25 3.05
C GLY A 324 -20.65 18.17 2.00
N GLN A 325 -19.85 18.75 1.12
CA GLN A 325 -20.33 19.60 0.01
C GLN A 325 -21.19 18.81 -1.00
N LEU A 326 -20.84 17.55 -1.24
CA LEU A 326 -21.60 16.65 -2.12
C LEU A 326 -22.88 16.07 -1.45
N GLY A 327 -23.14 16.39 -0.18
CA GLY A 327 -24.28 15.83 0.57
C GLY A 327 -24.14 14.33 0.87
N LEU A 328 -22.92 13.79 0.84
CA LEU A 328 -22.65 12.37 1.00
C LEU A 328 -22.19 12.06 2.41
N THR A 329 -22.76 11.02 3.01
CA THR A 329 -22.53 10.65 4.41
C THR A 329 -21.53 9.50 4.59
N SER A 330 -21.07 8.89 3.50
CA SER A 330 -20.15 7.74 3.51
C SER A 330 -18.69 8.15 3.68
N ILE A 331 -18.33 8.65 4.86
CA ILE A 331 -16.94 8.98 5.21
C ILE A 331 -16.12 7.70 5.44
N LEU A 332 -14.86 7.71 5.02
CA LEU A 332 -13.92 6.62 5.25
C LEU A 332 -13.56 6.50 6.72
N ASP A 333 -13.54 5.26 7.21
CA ASP A 333 -13.19 4.96 8.61
C ASP A 333 -11.73 4.52 8.78
N SER A 334 -11.00 4.43 7.67
CA SER A 334 -9.60 4.06 7.61
C SER A 334 -8.75 5.21 7.08
N VAL A 335 -7.48 5.20 7.47
CA VAL A 335 -6.50 6.15 6.95
C VAL A 335 -6.20 5.83 5.49
N THR A 336 -6.19 6.86 4.66
CA THR A 336 -5.79 6.79 3.25
C THR A 336 -4.36 7.30 3.10
N PHE A 337 -3.54 6.53 2.41
CA PHE A 337 -2.11 6.83 2.21
C PHE A 337 -1.79 7.36 0.81
N HIS A 338 -2.72 7.20 -0.13
CA HIS A 338 -2.50 7.55 -1.53
C HIS A 338 -3.86 7.85 -2.19
N PRO A 339 -3.96 8.81 -3.13
CA PRO A 339 -5.21 9.15 -3.79
C PRO A 339 -5.62 8.17 -4.91
N HIS A 340 -4.92 7.02 -5.04
CA HIS A 340 -5.01 6.08 -6.16
C HIS A 340 -4.64 6.67 -7.52
N ASN A 341 -3.92 7.80 -7.54
CA ASN A 341 -3.38 8.39 -8.75
C ASN A 341 -2.02 9.02 -8.45
N GLU A 342 -0.97 8.41 -8.98
CA GLU A 342 0.42 8.82 -8.73
C GLU A 342 0.68 10.26 -9.18
N THR A 343 0.17 10.67 -10.34
CA THR A 343 0.36 12.02 -10.86
C THR A 343 -0.24 13.07 -9.92
N LEU A 344 -1.47 12.82 -9.46
CA LEU A 344 -2.17 13.70 -8.52
C LEU A 344 -1.48 13.71 -7.15
N TYR A 345 -0.93 12.57 -6.71
CA TYR A 345 -0.12 12.49 -5.49
C TYR A 345 1.13 13.37 -5.59
N ARG A 346 1.80 13.42 -6.75
CA ARG A 346 2.95 14.31 -6.96
C ARG A 346 2.54 15.79 -7.00
N PHE A 347 1.42 16.14 -7.64
CA PHE A 347 0.88 17.50 -7.54
C PHE A 347 0.53 17.89 -6.11
N PHE A 348 -0.10 16.99 -5.36
CA PHE A 348 -0.45 17.24 -3.96
C PHE A 348 0.78 17.59 -3.12
N GLU A 349 1.81 16.73 -3.14
CA GLU A 349 2.94 16.88 -2.22
C GLU A 349 4.02 17.85 -2.71
N SER A 350 4.23 17.95 -4.03
CA SER A 350 5.34 18.71 -4.62
C SER A 350 4.89 19.79 -5.62
N GLY A 351 3.59 20.04 -5.73
CA GLY A 351 3.02 21.12 -6.54
C GLY A 351 3.28 20.97 -8.02
N LEU A 352 3.24 22.09 -8.73
CA LEU A 352 3.59 22.17 -10.14
C LEU A 352 5.04 21.73 -10.38
N LEU A 353 5.97 22.02 -9.46
CA LEU A 353 7.39 21.67 -9.65
C LEU A 353 7.58 20.15 -9.79
N GLY A 354 7.12 19.36 -8.83
CA GLY A 354 7.24 17.91 -8.95
C GLY A 354 6.22 17.31 -9.92
N GLY A 355 4.99 17.82 -9.99
CA GLY A 355 3.96 17.34 -10.90
C GLY A 355 4.34 17.49 -12.38
N VAL A 356 4.84 18.66 -12.80
CA VAL A 356 5.31 18.89 -14.18
C VAL A 356 6.57 18.08 -14.46
N GLY A 357 7.52 17.99 -13.51
CA GLY A 357 8.70 17.13 -13.67
C GLY A 357 8.34 15.66 -13.91
N PHE A 358 7.34 15.14 -13.18
CA PHE A 358 6.85 13.78 -13.35
C PHE A 358 6.17 13.57 -14.71
N ILE A 359 5.32 14.49 -15.15
CA ILE A 359 4.68 14.45 -16.47
C ILE A 359 5.74 14.52 -17.58
N LEU A 360 6.73 15.40 -17.46
CA LEU A 360 7.80 15.56 -18.43
C LEU A 360 8.55 14.23 -18.64
N MET A 361 8.86 13.51 -17.56
CA MET A 361 9.47 12.18 -17.66
C MET A 361 8.59 11.21 -18.48
N GLY A 362 7.28 11.14 -18.20
CA GLY A 362 6.37 10.28 -18.96
C GLY A 362 6.27 10.66 -20.44
N VAL A 363 6.16 11.97 -20.71
CA VAL A 363 6.07 12.52 -22.07
C VAL A 363 7.35 12.22 -22.87
N MET A 364 8.52 12.44 -22.29
CA MET A 364 9.80 12.20 -22.96
C MET A 364 10.06 10.72 -23.24
N PHE A 365 9.57 9.82 -22.38
CA PHE A 365 9.59 8.39 -22.66
C PHE A 365 8.74 8.07 -23.90
N ILE A 366 7.50 8.60 -23.99
CA ILE A 366 6.63 8.41 -25.16
C ILE A 366 7.28 8.98 -26.43
N PHE A 367 7.92 10.16 -26.35
CA PHE A 367 8.68 10.72 -27.47
C PHE A 367 9.82 9.79 -27.90
N GLY A 368 10.51 9.16 -26.96
CA GLY A 368 11.52 8.14 -27.25
C GLY A 368 10.97 6.98 -28.07
N LEU A 369 9.79 6.46 -27.72
CA LEU A 369 9.15 5.36 -28.43
C LEU A 369 8.84 5.67 -29.90
N ARG A 370 8.63 6.95 -30.25
CA ARG A 370 8.41 7.38 -31.64
C ARG A 370 9.67 7.31 -32.51
N LYS A 371 10.86 7.24 -31.90
CA LYS A 371 12.13 7.14 -32.63
C LYS A 371 12.39 5.74 -33.19
N PHE A 372 11.64 4.73 -32.75
CA PHE A 372 11.74 3.39 -33.29
C PHE A 372 11.20 3.36 -34.72
N GLU A 373 11.99 2.79 -35.63
CA GLU A 373 11.55 2.54 -36.99
C GLU A 373 10.27 1.70 -37.00
N ASN A 374 9.50 1.86 -38.08
CA ASN A 374 8.34 1.00 -38.36
C ASN A 374 7.29 0.97 -37.24
N HIS A 375 7.24 1.99 -36.38
CA HIS A 375 6.28 2.10 -35.27
C HIS A 375 6.46 1.00 -34.20
N PHE A 376 7.63 0.34 -34.13
CA PHE A 376 7.87 -0.79 -33.23
C PHE A 376 7.84 -0.41 -31.75
N GLY A 377 8.13 0.86 -31.42
CA GLY A 377 8.04 1.39 -30.06
C GLY A 377 6.68 1.19 -29.39
N TRP A 378 5.59 1.08 -30.17
CA TRP A 378 4.24 0.82 -29.63
C TRP A 378 4.06 -0.62 -29.13
N VAL A 379 4.86 -1.58 -29.60
CA VAL A 379 4.87 -2.94 -29.04
C VAL A 379 5.37 -2.91 -27.59
N TYR A 380 6.46 -2.18 -27.33
CA TYR A 380 6.96 -1.95 -25.98
C TYR A 380 5.96 -1.16 -25.13
N ALA A 381 5.35 -0.11 -25.70
CA ALA A 381 4.30 0.67 -25.02
C ALA A 381 3.16 -0.22 -24.55
N GLY A 382 2.70 -1.12 -25.41
CA GLY A 382 1.60 -2.02 -25.11
C GLY A 382 1.94 -3.01 -24.00
N ALA A 383 3.16 -3.56 -23.94
CA ALA A 383 3.56 -4.43 -22.83
C ALA A 383 3.64 -3.68 -21.48
N LEU A 384 4.02 -2.39 -21.50
CA LEU A 384 4.19 -1.56 -20.31
C LEU A 384 2.88 -0.94 -19.78
N ILE A 385 1.91 -0.67 -20.67
CA ILE A 385 0.73 0.14 -20.35
C ILE A 385 -0.13 -0.37 -19.18
N PRO A 386 -0.29 -1.70 -18.92
CA PRO A 386 -1.08 -2.13 -17.75
C PRO A 386 -0.46 -1.63 -16.45
N LEU A 387 0.87 -1.65 -16.35
CA LEU A 387 1.58 -1.16 -15.16
C LEU A 387 1.50 0.38 -15.09
N ALA A 388 1.74 1.08 -16.20
CA ALA A 388 1.62 2.53 -16.20
C ALA A 388 0.21 2.98 -15.77
N LEU A 389 -0.86 2.38 -16.30
CA LEU A 389 -2.24 2.68 -15.91
C LEU A 389 -2.58 2.30 -14.46
N HIS A 390 -1.95 1.26 -13.93
CA HIS A 390 -2.10 0.88 -12.52
C HIS A 390 -1.68 2.02 -11.58
N THR A 391 -0.53 2.64 -11.83
CA THR A 391 -0.08 3.80 -11.01
C THR A 391 -1.06 4.97 -11.05
N GLN A 392 -1.88 5.09 -12.09
CA GLN A 392 -2.84 6.18 -12.25
C GLN A 392 -4.24 5.89 -11.69
N THR A 393 -4.52 4.64 -11.32
CA THR A 393 -5.87 4.22 -10.90
C THR A 393 -5.91 3.43 -9.59
N GLU A 394 -4.75 3.02 -9.08
CA GLU A 394 -4.61 2.15 -7.92
C GLU A 394 -3.42 2.56 -7.03
N TYR A 395 -3.12 1.73 -6.03
CA TYR A 395 -1.98 1.96 -5.15
C TYR A 395 -0.66 1.82 -5.92
N PRO A 396 0.39 2.57 -5.53
CA PRO A 396 1.66 2.58 -6.22
C PRO A 396 2.49 1.30 -6.01
N PHE A 397 3.45 1.10 -6.90
CA PHE A 397 4.25 -0.13 -6.95
C PHE A 397 5.19 -0.35 -5.78
N TYR A 398 5.44 0.66 -4.94
CA TYR A 398 6.23 0.44 -3.72
C TYR A 398 5.55 -0.51 -2.72
N HIS A 399 4.27 -0.87 -2.94
CA HIS A 399 3.59 -1.96 -2.23
C HIS A 399 3.82 -3.35 -2.83
N SER A 400 4.49 -3.46 -3.99
CA SER A 400 4.80 -4.70 -4.70
C SER A 400 6.16 -4.59 -5.39
N PRO A 401 7.26 -4.98 -4.72
CA PRO A 401 8.59 -4.98 -5.33
C PRO A 401 8.66 -5.79 -6.63
N LEU A 402 7.84 -6.84 -6.75
CA LEU A 402 7.72 -7.62 -7.97
C LEU A 402 7.17 -6.77 -9.14
N SER A 403 6.08 -6.04 -8.91
CA SER A 403 5.50 -5.14 -9.93
C SER A 403 6.44 -3.99 -10.26
N TRP A 404 7.17 -3.49 -9.26
CA TRP A 404 8.18 -2.45 -9.45
C TRP A 404 9.34 -2.91 -10.32
N VAL A 405 9.96 -4.06 -10.01
CA VAL A 405 11.03 -4.63 -10.82
C VAL A 405 10.54 -4.95 -12.23
N LEU A 406 9.35 -5.54 -12.37
CA LEU A 406 8.77 -5.81 -13.68
C LEU A 406 8.55 -4.53 -14.51
N PHE A 407 8.06 -3.46 -13.88
CA PHE A 407 7.90 -2.15 -14.52
C PHE A 407 9.24 -1.62 -15.04
N LEU A 408 10.29 -1.65 -14.22
CA LEU A 408 11.62 -1.19 -14.61
C LEU A 408 12.27 -2.06 -15.69
N VAL A 409 12.08 -3.38 -15.64
CA VAL A 409 12.55 -4.31 -16.69
C VAL A 409 11.85 -4.01 -18.02
N LEU A 410 10.52 -3.84 -18.02
CA LEU A 410 9.76 -3.51 -19.23
C LEU A 410 10.07 -2.09 -19.75
N LEU A 411 10.37 -1.14 -18.86
CA LEU A 411 10.83 0.20 -19.23
C LEU A 411 12.23 0.16 -19.87
N TYR A 412 13.08 -0.75 -19.39
CA TYR A 412 14.45 -0.95 -19.88
C TYR A 412 14.48 -1.54 -21.30
N LEU A 413 13.57 -2.47 -21.64
CA LEU A 413 13.56 -3.12 -22.95
C LEU A 413 13.57 -2.14 -24.15
N PRO A 414 12.71 -1.11 -24.23
CA PRO A 414 12.85 -0.07 -25.26
C PRO A 414 14.01 0.89 -24.96
N SER A 415 14.22 1.27 -23.70
CA SER A 415 15.21 2.31 -23.35
C SER A 415 16.65 1.90 -23.68
N ARG A 416 16.97 0.60 -23.73
CA ARG A 416 18.30 0.09 -24.12
C ARG A 416 18.71 0.54 -25.52
N HIS A 417 17.74 0.65 -26.45
CA HIS A 417 17.96 1.09 -27.82
C HIS A 417 18.10 2.62 -27.93
N LEU A 418 17.72 3.33 -26.87
CA LEU A 418 17.76 4.79 -26.78
C LEU A 418 18.73 5.18 -25.68
N SER A 419 20.00 4.82 -25.83
CA SER A 419 21.04 5.11 -24.85
C SER A 419 22.29 5.71 -25.49
N TRP A 420 22.98 6.54 -24.72
CA TRP A 420 24.30 7.04 -25.08
C TRP A 420 25.35 6.13 -24.44
N SER A 421 26.37 5.74 -25.22
CA SER A 421 27.50 4.95 -24.75
C SER A 421 28.74 5.82 -24.69
N PHE A 422 29.43 5.79 -23.55
CA PHE A 422 30.69 6.47 -23.32
C PHE A 422 31.77 5.42 -23.09
N MET A 423 32.87 5.52 -23.84
CA MET A 423 34.03 4.66 -23.62
C MET A 423 34.87 5.20 -22.47
N VAL A 424 35.13 4.36 -21.48
CA VAL A 424 36.03 4.68 -20.37
C VAL A 424 37.46 4.34 -20.80
N SER A 425 38.37 5.29 -20.62
CA SER A 425 39.80 5.10 -20.93
C SER A 425 40.38 3.88 -20.20
N SER A 426 41.08 3.01 -20.94
CA SER A 426 41.74 1.79 -20.42
C SER A 426 42.65 2.08 -19.23
N TRP A 427 43.47 3.12 -19.31
CA TRP A 427 44.33 3.57 -18.21
C TRP A 427 43.55 3.84 -16.91
N LYS A 428 42.37 4.47 -17.00
CA LYS A 428 41.54 4.75 -15.81
C LYS A 428 40.98 3.46 -15.21
N LEU A 429 40.61 2.49 -16.06
CA LEU A 429 40.14 1.18 -15.62
C LEU A 429 41.26 0.35 -15.00
N GLU A 430 42.47 0.36 -15.55
CA GLU A 430 43.63 -0.33 -14.98
C GLU A 430 44.02 0.26 -13.62
N ARG A 431 44.06 1.60 -13.52
CA ARG A 431 44.46 2.29 -12.29
C ARG A 431 43.42 2.23 -11.17
N TRP A 432 42.14 2.42 -11.50
CA TRP A 432 41.07 2.57 -10.49
C TRP A 432 40.08 1.39 -10.46
N GLY A 433 40.04 0.57 -11.51
CA GLY A 433 39.10 -0.55 -11.65
C GLY A 433 39.15 -1.52 -10.46
N PRO A 434 40.32 -2.03 -10.03
CA PRO A 434 40.40 -2.95 -8.90
C PRO A 434 39.79 -2.37 -7.61
N ALA A 435 40.09 -1.09 -7.30
CA ALA A 435 39.51 -0.40 -6.15
C ALA A 435 37.99 -0.26 -6.27
N LEU A 436 37.49 0.12 -7.46
CA LEU A 436 36.06 0.24 -7.72
C LEU A 436 35.33 -1.11 -7.64
N VAL A 437 35.95 -2.21 -8.08
CA VAL A 437 35.41 -3.57 -7.92
C VAL A 437 35.25 -3.89 -6.44
N VAL A 438 36.28 -3.66 -5.62
CA VAL A 438 36.23 -3.89 -4.17
C VAL A 438 35.15 -3.03 -3.51
N ILE A 439 35.04 -1.76 -3.89
CA ILE A 439 34.02 -0.84 -3.37
C ILE A 439 32.61 -1.33 -3.72
N ILE A 440 32.35 -1.65 -4.99
CA ILE A 440 31.04 -2.12 -5.44
C ILE A 440 30.66 -3.44 -4.76
N ALA A 441 31.59 -4.40 -4.72
CA ALA A 441 31.36 -5.70 -4.09
C ALA A 441 31.12 -5.55 -2.57
N SER A 442 31.92 -4.74 -1.88
CA SER A 442 31.77 -4.48 -0.45
C SER A 442 30.47 -3.76 -0.13
N ALA A 443 30.11 -2.75 -0.92
CA ALA A 443 28.83 -2.05 -0.78
C ALA A 443 27.64 -2.99 -1.00
N ALA A 444 27.71 -3.88 -2.00
CA ALA A 444 26.68 -4.87 -2.27
C ALA A 444 26.53 -5.88 -1.11
N LEU A 445 27.64 -6.37 -0.55
CA LEU A 445 27.64 -7.29 0.58
C LEU A 445 27.09 -6.64 1.85
N LEU A 446 27.57 -5.45 2.21
CA LEU A 446 27.09 -4.71 3.39
C LEU A 446 25.60 -4.37 3.27
N THR A 447 25.16 -3.92 2.08
CA THR A 447 23.75 -3.62 1.82
C THR A 447 22.91 -4.89 1.89
N SER A 448 23.37 -6.00 1.32
CA SER A 448 22.67 -7.29 1.38
C SER A 448 22.56 -7.82 2.81
N PHE A 449 23.62 -7.68 3.62
CA PHE A 449 23.61 -8.04 5.02
C PHE A 449 22.59 -7.20 5.80
N TRP A 450 22.60 -5.88 5.61
CA TRP A 450 21.65 -4.97 6.23
C TRP A 450 20.19 -5.27 5.82
N LEU A 451 19.92 -5.51 4.54
CA LEU A 451 18.60 -5.93 4.06
C LEU A 451 18.19 -7.31 4.60
N GLY A 452 19.14 -8.22 4.80
CA GLY A 452 18.93 -9.51 5.45
C GLY A 452 18.50 -9.35 6.92
N GLU A 453 19.12 -8.43 7.65
CA GLU A 453 18.70 -8.05 9.00
C GLU A 453 17.26 -7.52 9.01
N LYS A 454 16.92 -6.64 8.04
CA LYS A 454 15.54 -6.13 7.87
C LYS A 454 14.55 -7.24 7.55
N ALA A 455 14.90 -8.19 6.69
CA ALA A 455 14.06 -9.35 6.38
C ALA A 455 13.79 -10.20 7.63
N ALA A 456 14.83 -10.47 8.43
CA ALA A 456 14.71 -11.20 9.69
C ALA A 456 13.86 -10.43 10.72
N LEU A 457 14.02 -9.10 10.80
CA LEU A 457 13.20 -8.26 11.67
C LEU A 457 11.73 -8.22 11.20
N ALA A 458 11.47 -8.11 9.90
CA ALA A 458 10.13 -8.18 9.33
C ALA A 458 9.42 -9.49 9.69
N SER A 459 10.11 -10.63 9.53
CA SER A 459 9.61 -11.95 9.91
C SER A 459 9.25 -12.02 11.40
N ARG A 460 10.14 -11.52 12.26
CA ARG A 460 9.92 -11.44 13.72
C ARG A 460 8.71 -10.55 14.08
N VAL A 461 8.57 -9.39 13.47
CA VAL A 461 7.42 -8.48 13.68
C VAL A 461 6.12 -9.15 13.24
N GLN A 462 6.12 -9.83 12.08
CA GLN A 462 4.97 -10.56 11.58
C GLN A 462 4.57 -11.71 12.53
N GLN A 463 5.55 -12.45 13.04
CA GLN A 463 5.32 -13.52 14.03
C GLN A 463 4.74 -12.95 15.33
N ALA A 464 5.30 -11.85 15.85
CA ALA A 464 4.77 -11.19 17.04
C ALA A 464 3.32 -10.75 16.86
N PHE A 465 2.96 -10.25 15.67
CA PHE A 465 1.60 -9.87 15.35
C PHE A 465 0.66 -11.08 15.26
N TYR A 466 1.09 -12.19 14.66
CA TYR A 466 0.34 -13.45 14.64
C TYR A 466 0.01 -13.92 16.06
N LEU A 467 1.03 -13.98 16.92
CA LEU A 467 0.91 -14.39 18.31
C LEU A 467 0.01 -13.43 19.10
N SER A 468 0.05 -12.12 18.83
CA SER A 468 -0.82 -11.14 19.50
C SER A 468 -2.31 -11.31 19.18
N LYS A 469 -2.64 -11.82 17.98
CA LYS A 469 -4.03 -12.08 17.55
C LYS A 469 -4.56 -13.42 18.03
N ASN A 470 -3.69 -14.40 18.24
CA ASN A 470 -4.09 -15.72 18.69
C ASN A 470 -4.40 -15.69 20.21
N LYS A 471 -5.68 -15.88 20.56
CA LYS A 471 -6.16 -15.86 21.95
C LYS A 471 -5.49 -16.93 22.83
N ASN A 472 -5.01 -18.03 22.23
CA ASN A 472 -4.39 -19.17 22.90
C ASN A 472 -2.85 -19.14 22.89
N ALA A 473 -2.22 -18.13 22.28
CA ALA A 473 -0.77 -18.03 22.24
C ALA A 473 -0.21 -17.35 23.50
N ASN A 474 0.98 -17.79 23.93
CA ASN A 474 1.69 -17.24 25.07
C ASN A 474 2.00 -15.75 24.85
N LYS A 475 1.22 -14.85 25.49
CA LYS A 475 1.27 -13.38 25.30
C LYS A 475 2.58 -12.73 25.78
N VAL A 476 3.49 -13.51 26.36
CA VAL A 476 4.75 -13.04 26.98
C VAL A 476 5.89 -12.88 25.94
N ALA A 477 5.83 -13.54 24.77
CA ALA A 477 6.89 -13.45 23.75
C ALA A 477 6.80 -12.21 22.84
N ALA A 478 5.59 -11.66 22.64
CA ALA A 478 5.36 -10.51 21.76
C ALA A 478 6.07 -9.21 22.19
N PRO A 479 6.13 -8.83 23.49
CA PRO A 479 6.78 -7.59 23.92
C PRO A 479 8.30 -7.53 23.66
N GLN A 480 9.01 -8.66 23.82
CA GLN A 480 10.48 -8.71 23.66
C GLN A 480 10.87 -8.62 22.18
N ILE A 481 10.14 -9.31 21.30
CA ILE A 481 10.34 -9.28 19.84
C ILE A 481 10.11 -7.87 19.28
N VAL A 482 9.15 -7.15 19.87
CA VAL A 482 8.78 -5.80 19.44
C VAL A 482 9.77 -4.73 19.95
N ARG A 483 10.55 -5.01 21.01
CA ARG A 483 11.50 -4.05 21.60
C ARG A 483 12.60 -3.61 20.64
N ASN A 484 13.14 -4.53 19.83
CA ASN A 484 14.17 -4.20 18.85
C ASN A 484 13.61 -3.39 17.68
N ALA A 485 12.38 -3.69 17.26
CA ALA A 485 11.70 -2.97 16.20
C ALA A 485 11.39 -1.50 16.55
N PHE A 486 11.35 -1.14 17.84
CA PHE A 486 11.22 0.26 18.27
C PHE A 486 12.47 1.12 18.04
N LYS A 487 13.65 0.49 17.96
CA LYS A 487 14.92 1.17 17.69
C LYS A 487 15.20 1.29 16.19
N ASP A 488 14.45 0.56 15.38
CA ASP A 488 14.64 0.50 13.93
C ASP A 488 13.97 1.67 13.22
N SER A 489 14.71 2.37 12.35
CA SER A 489 14.21 3.54 11.63
C SER A 489 13.05 3.26 10.67
N TYR A 490 12.88 2.03 10.19
CA TYR A 490 11.74 1.64 9.34
C TYR A 490 10.57 1.15 10.19
N PHE A 491 10.82 0.22 11.12
CA PHE A 491 9.75 -0.45 11.86
C PHE A 491 9.21 0.35 13.04
N ALA A 492 9.95 1.33 13.58
CA ALA A 492 9.53 2.03 14.80
C ALA A 492 8.17 2.71 14.64
N GLY A 493 7.92 3.42 13.54
CA GLY A 493 6.64 4.07 13.27
C GLY A 493 5.49 3.06 13.17
N LEU A 494 5.71 1.98 12.41
CA LEU A 494 4.74 0.90 12.24
C LEU A 494 4.38 0.21 13.56
N VAL A 495 5.38 -0.11 14.36
CA VAL A 495 5.20 -0.75 15.67
C VAL A 495 4.51 0.19 16.66
N LYS A 496 4.91 1.47 16.71
CA LYS A 496 4.22 2.49 17.53
C LYS A 496 2.72 2.52 17.21
N ARG A 497 2.36 2.48 15.92
CA ARG A 497 0.97 2.44 15.45
C ARG A 497 0.23 1.17 15.88
N MET A 498 0.88 0.01 15.77
CA MET A 498 0.28 -1.27 16.18
C MET A 498 0.01 -1.34 17.70
N LEU A 499 0.92 -0.78 18.51
CA LEU A 499 0.86 -0.86 19.97
C LEU A 499 0.10 0.28 20.63
N LEU A 500 -0.42 1.24 19.86
CA LEU A 500 -1.11 2.40 20.43
C LEU A 500 -2.26 2.02 21.37
N PHE A 501 -3.05 1.00 21.01
CA PHE A 501 -4.14 0.52 21.84
C PHE A 501 -3.69 -0.14 23.14
N ASN A 502 -2.49 -0.71 23.17
CA ASN A 502 -1.95 -1.36 24.36
C ASN A 502 -1.57 -0.33 25.45
N GLN A 503 -1.49 0.96 25.10
CA GLN A 503 -1.16 2.04 26.02
C GLN A 503 -2.39 2.61 26.76
N VAL A 504 -3.61 2.30 26.31
CA VAL A 504 -4.86 2.81 26.91
C VAL A 504 -4.94 2.53 28.41
N GLY A 505 -4.59 1.31 28.84
CA GLY A 505 -4.64 0.91 30.24
C GLY A 505 -3.65 1.70 31.11
N TRP A 506 -2.47 2.01 30.59
CA TRP A 506 -1.47 2.83 31.29
C TRP A 506 -1.94 4.28 31.42
N VAL A 507 -2.41 4.90 30.33
CA VAL A 507 -2.93 6.29 30.33
C VAL A 507 -4.09 6.45 31.32
N GLN A 508 -4.93 5.42 31.43
CA GLN A 508 -6.07 5.44 32.34
C GLN A 508 -5.67 5.28 33.81
N LYS A 509 -4.64 4.49 34.13
CA LYS A 509 -4.23 4.21 35.52
C LYS A 509 -3.20 5.19 36.06
N ASN A 510 -2.46 5.87 35.20
CA ASN A 510 -1.39 6.77 35.62
C ASN A 510 -1.98 8.10 36.15
N SER A 511 -1.55 8.50 37.34
CA SER A 511 -1.93 9.76 38.01
C SER A 511 -0.87 10.85 37.92
N ASP A 512 0.34 10.52 37.43
CA ASP A 512 1.46 11.45 37.31
C ASP A 512 1.26 12.39 36.10
N ARG A 513 0.93 13.65 36.38
CA ARG A 513 0.64 14.66 35.36
C ARG A 513 1.85 14.98 34.49
N THR A 514 3.06 14.95 35.02
CA THR A 514 4.29 15.24 34.27
C THR A 514 4.53 14.15 33.24
N LYS A 515 4.40 12.88 33.65
CA LYS A 515 4.51 11.74 32.72
C LYS A 515 3.42 11.73 31.66
N LEU A 516 2.19 12.10 32.02
CA LEU A 516 1.09 12.20 31.06
C LEU A 516 1.29 13.34 30.05
N ARG A 517 1.88 14.46 30.45
CA ARG A 517 2.22 15.57 29.54
C ARG A 517 3.37 15.21 28.60
N ASP A 518 4.44 14.61 29.11
CA ASP A 518 5.53 14.08 28.26
C ASP A 518 5.01 13.04 27.26
N TYR A 519 4.15 12.14 27.71
CA TYR A 519 3.46 11.18 26.85
C TYR A 519 2.62 11.88 25.77
N MET A 520 1.83 12.90 26.13
CA MET A 520 1.02 13.67 25.19
C MET A 520 1.88 14.34 24.10
N ASN A 521 3.03 14.91 24.48
CA ASN A 521 3.96 15.52 23.54
C ASN A 521 4.51 14.49 22.55
N LYS A 522 5.02 13.36 23.05
CA LYS A 522 5.50 12.24 22.22
C LYS A 522 4.41 11.66 21.33
N LEU A 523 3.18 11.58 21.82
CA LEU A 523 2.02 11.13 21.07
C LEU A 523 1.70 12.10 19.91
N ASN A 524 1.66 13.41 20.18
CA ASN A 524 1.39 14.40 19.15
C ASN A 524 2.49 14.45 18.08
N GLU A 525 3.75 14.33 18.49
CA GLU A 525 4.89 14.27 17.57
C GLU A 525 4.83 13.02 16.68
N ALA A 526 4.66 11.82 17.27
CA ALA A 526 4.68 10.56 16.53
C ALA A 526 3.50 10.37 15.57
N TYR A 527 2.40 11.09 15.76
CA TYR A 527 1.18 10.95 14.97
C TYR A 527 0.79 12.23 14.22
N ARG A 528 1.66 13.26 14.21
CA ARG A 528 1.44 14.52 13.49
C ARG A 528 1.06 14.27 12.03
N TYR A 529 1.81 13.40 11.36
CA TYR A 529 1.60 13.06 9.95
C TYR A 529 0.71 11.84 9.73
N PHE A 530 0.23 11.22 10.82
CA PHE A 530 -0.57 10.01 10.77
C PHE A 530 -1.78 10.06 11.74
N PRO A 531 -2.67 11.06 11.61
CA PRO A 531 -3.72 11.34 12.59
C PRO A 531 -4.88 10.34 12.47
N THR A 532 -4.67 9.12 12.95
CA THR A 532 -5.68 8.05 12.88
C THR A 532 -6.80 8.22 13.90
N ALA A 533 -7.95 7.58 13.68
CA ALA A 533 -8.99 7.49 14.71
C ALA A 533 -8.46 6.95 16.08
N PRO A 534 -7.66 5.85 16.14
CA PRO A 534 -6.95 5.45 17.35
C PRO A 534 -6.18 6.58 18.08
N TYR A 535 -5.49 7.44 17.32
CA TYR A 535 -4.73 8.58 17.85
C TYR A 535 -5.64 9.59 18.56
N TYR A 536 -6.74 10.00 17.93
CA TYR A 536 -7.68 10.93 18.56
C TYR A 536 -8.31 10.34 19.83
N HIS A 537 -8.59 9.04 19.85
CA HIS A 537 -9.16 8.38 21.02
C HIS A 537 -8.19 8.38 22.21
N ILE A 538 -6.93 8.00 22.01
CA ILE A 538 -5.96 7.97 23.10
C ILE A 538 -5.56 9.39 23.54
N LYS A 539 -5.53 10.35 22.61
CA LYS A 539 -5.36 11.78 22.92
C LYS A 539 -6.48 12.30 23.82
N ALA A 540 -7.74 12.01 23.48
CA ALA A 540 -8.89 12.39 24.31
C ALA A 540 -8.85 11.75 25.71
N LEU A 541 -8.44 10.48 25.82
CA LEU A 541 -8.26 9.82 27.11
C LEU A 541 -7.13 10.45 27.93
N THR A 542 -6.04 10.85 27.28
CA THR A 542 -4.91 11.50 27.95
C THR A 542 -5.31 12.87 28.50
N HIS A 543 -6.04 13.68 27.73
CA HIS A 543 -6.65 14.92 28.23
C HIS A 543 -7.59 14.66 29.42
N ALA A 544 -8.44 13.64 29.34
CA ALA A 544 -9.33 13.27 30.45
C ALA A 544 -8.56 12.83 31.71
N SER A 545 -7.42 12.12 31.57
CA SER A 545 -6.54 11.77 32.69
C SER A 545 -5.81 13.00 33.27
N LEU A 546 -5.54 14.01 32.46
CA LEU A 546 -5.02 15.32 32.90
C LEU A 546 -6.11 16.22 33.55
N ASN A 547 -7.39 15.80 33.50
CA ASN A 547 -8.58 16.57 33.89
C ASN A 547 -8.92 17.74 32.95
N GLU A 548 -8.43 17.70 31.71
CA GLU A 548 -8.68 18.70 30.66
C GLU A 548 -9.92 18.29 29.82
N PHE A 549 -11.09 18.26 30.46
CA PHE A 549 -12.29 17.65 29.86
C PHE A 549 -12.82 18.41 28.63
N SER A 550 -12.68 19.74 28.59
CA SER A 550 -13.04 20.56 27.43
C SER A 550 -12.26 20.13 26.17
N LEU A 551 -10.95 19.99 26.31
CA LEU A 551 -10.05 19.50 25.26
C LEU A 551 -10.34 18.04 24.88
N ALA A 552 -10.63 17.19 25.87
CA ALA A 552 -11.02 15.80 25.62
C ALA A 552 -12.29 15.70 24.75
N PHE A 553 -13.32 16.49 25.04
CA PHE A 553 -14.55 16.52 24.23
C PHE A 553 -14.35 17.16 22.87
N SER A 554 -13.54 18.22 22.77
CA SER A 554 -13.17 18.82 21.48
C SER A 554 -12.46 17.79 20.58
N THR A 555 -11.49 17.06 21.13
CA THR A 555 -10.75 16.00 20.43
C THR A 555 -11.68 14.89 19.95
N LEU A 556 -12.65 14.46 20.77
CA LEU A 556 -13.66 13.48 20.36
C LEU A 556 -14.58 14.03 19.27
N GLY A 557 -14.97 15.30 19.34
CA GLY A 557 -15.76 15.95 18.29
C GLY A 557 -15.03 16.02 16.95
N GLN A 558 -13.72 16.30 16.97
CA GLN A 558 -12.87 16.23 15.78
C GLN A 558 -12.81 14.79 15.23
N ALA A 559 -12.63 13.79 16.10
CA ALA A 559 -12.65 12.38 15.70
C ALA A 559 -13.99 11.96 15.10
N GLU A 560 -15.11 12.44 15.65
CA GLU A 560 -16.47 12.18 15.14
C GLU A 560 -16.67 12.76 13.74
N LYS A 561 -16.15 13.97 13.48
CA LYS A 561 -16.18 14.60 12.15
C LYS A 561 -15.31 13.85 11.14
N LEU A 562 -14.09 13.47 11.53
CA LEU A 562 -13.12 12.86 10.62
C LEU A 562 -13.37 11.36 10.40
N TYR A 563 -13.86 10.64 11.41
CA TYR A 563 -14.02 9.18 11.43
C TYR A 563 -15.34 8.77 12.11
N PRO A 564 -16.49 9.01 11.47
CA PRO A 564 -17.80 8.86 12.10
C PRO A 564 -18.15 7.43 12.50
N LYS A 565 -17.78 6.37 11.74
CA LYS A 565 -18.10 4.99 12.20
C LYS A 565 -17.12 4.48 13.24
N TYR A 566 -15.89 5.01 13.28
CA TYR A 566 -14.95 4.67 14.34
C TYR A 566 -15.36 5.27 15.69
N SER A 567 -15.81 6.53 15.69
CA SER A 567 -16.29 7.24 16.88
C SER A 567 -17.59 6.67 17.48
N ALA A 568 -18.34 5.87 16.70
CA ALA A 568 -19.48 5.10 17.18
C ALA A 568 -19.10 4.03 18.23
N LYS A 569 -17.80 3.69 18.37
CA LYS A 569 -17.30 2.92 19.52
C LYS A 569 -17.45 3.73 20.81
N THR A 570 -18.58 3.49 21.47
CA THR A 570 -19.07 4.16 22.69
C THR A 570 -18.14 4.11 23.89
N SER A 571 -17.11 3.26 23.91
CA SER A 571 -16.27 3.04 25.10
C SER A 571 -15.42 4.25 25.49
N THR A 572 -14.85 4.97 24.53
CA THR A 572 -13.94 6.10 24.83
C THR A 572 -14.71 7.33 25.29
N LYS A 573 -15.75 7.73 24.57
CA LYS A 573 -16.66 8.82 24.97
C LYS A 573 -17.29 8.54 26.33
N ARG A 574 -17.70 7.30 26.60
CA ARG A 574 -18.18 6.86 27.91
C ARG A 574 -17.10 7.03 28.99
N SER A 575 -15.86 6.59 28.73
CA SER A 575 -14.76 6.71 29.70
C SER A 575 -14.44 8.17 30.04
N VAL A 576 -14.37 9.05 29.04
CA VAL A 576 -14.17 10.50 29.22
C VAL A 576 -15.32 11.10 30.03
N MET A 577 -16.57 10.77 29.68
CA MET A 577 -17.77 11.19 30.42
C MET A 577 -17.74 10.73 31.88
N HIS A 578 -17.47 9.45 32.15
CA HIS A 578 -17.40 8.90 33.51
C HIS A 578 -16.37 9.64 34.36
N ARG A 579 -15.16 9.86 33.83
CA ARG A 579 -14.09 10.55 34.53
C ARG A 579 -14.43 12.01 34.80
N GLY A 580 -15.00 12.68 33.80
CA GLY A 580 -15.49 14.04 33.94
C GLY A 580 -16.43 14.13 35.13
N VAL A 581 -17.48 13.31 35.13
CA VAL A 581 -18.53 13.32 36.16
C VAL A 581 -17.94 13.12 37.55
N LEU A 582 -17.09 12.09 37.70
CA LEU A 582 -16.41 11.83 38.97
C LEU A 582 -15.55 13.03 39.42
N HIS A 583 -14.89 13.72 38.49
CA HIS A 583 -14.09 14.91 38.81
C HIS A 583 -14.97 16.09 39.25
N ALA A 584 -16.05 16.39 38.53
CA ALA A 584 -16.97 17.48 38.90
C ALA A 584 -17.65 17.26 40.25
N MET A 585 -17.98 16.02 40.57
CA MET A 585 -18.60 15.69 41.85
C MET A 585 -17.67 15.92 43.04
N LYS A 586 -16.35 15.89 42.81
CA LYS A 586 -15.32 16.26 43.80
C LYS A 586 -15.06 17.76 43.88
N HIS A 587 -15.44 18.54 42.86
CA HIS A 587 -15.15 19.98 42.75
C HIS A 587 -16.44 20.75 42.38
N ARG A 588 -17.47 20.64 43.23
CA ARG A 588 -18.84 21.07 42.91
C ARG A 588 -18.99 22.57 42.64
N ASP A 589 -18.11 23.38 43.21
CA ASP A 589 -18.24 24.85 43.19
C ASP A 589 -17.78 25.49 41.87
N ARG A 590 -17.35 24.69 40.89
CA ARG A 590 -16.88 25.18 39.60
C ARG A 590 -17.99 25.16 38.56
N VAL A 591 -18.10 26.24 37.77
CA VAL A 591 -19.04 26.34 36.63
C VAL A 591 -18.88 25.15 35.65
N GLU A 592 -17.64 24.71 35.41
CA GLU A 592 -17.30 23.56 34.56
C GLU A 592 -17.96 22.25 35.00
N SER A 593 -18.14 22.08 36.32
CA SER A 593 -18.78 20.91 36.92
C SER A 593 -20.25 20.79 36.51
N SER A 594 -20.96 21.92 36.47
CA SER A 594 -22.37 21.98 36.05
C SER A 594 -22.55 21.66 34.57
N VAL A 595 -21.67 22.19 33.71
CA VAL A 595 -21.71 21.98 32.25
C VAL A 595 -21.50 20.50 31.92
N MET A 596 -20.55 19.87 32.59
CA MET A 596 -20.19 18.50 32.28
C MET A 596 -21.24 17.50 32.82
N ILE A 597 -21.89 17.78 33.96
CA ILE A 597 -23.07 17.01 34.39
C ILE A 597 -24.24 17.16 33.39
N LYS A 598 -24.53 18.38 32.91
CA LYS A 598 -25.55 18.60 31.86
C LYS A 598 -25.25 17.81 30.58
N ARG A 599 -23.99 17.81 30.12
CA ARG A 599 -23.54 17.01 28.96
C ARG A 599 -23.73 15.52 29.17
N TYR A 600 -23.44 15.01 30.37
CA TYR A 600 -23.64 13.60 30.71
C TYR A 600 -25.11 13.17 30.67
N LEU A 601 -25.99 14.00 31.24
CA LEU A 601 -27.44 13.77 31.24
C LEU A 601 -28.01 13.79 29.81
N ALA A 602 -27.60 14.75 28.99
CA ALA A 602 -28.00 14.83 27.59
C ALA A 602 -27.53 13.60 26.79
N TRP A 603 -26.29 13.15 27.02
CA TRP A 603 -25.72 11.98 26.36
C TRP A 603 -26.49 10.69 26.67
N ILE A 604 -26.91 10.50 27.92
CA ILE A 604 -27.71 9.32 28.31
C ILE A 604 -29.14 9.42 27.77
N LYS A 605 -29.75 10.62 27.83
CA LYS A 605 -31.11 10.84 27.31
C LYS A 605 -31.19 10.54 25.81
N GLY A 606 -30.17 10.90 25.02
CA GLY A 606 -30.07 10.58 23.60
C GLY A 606 -29.73 9.12 23.27
N LYS A 607 -29.46 8.27 24.27
CA LYS A 607 -29.13 6.84 24.11
C LYS A 607 -30.06 5.90 24.86
N ARG A 608 -31.20 6.41 25.32
CA ARG A 608 -32.16 5.72 26.19
C ARG A 608 -32.68 4.40 25.60
N ASP A 609 -32.67 4.27 24.27
CA ASP A 609 -33.18 3.08 23.55
C ASP A 609 -32.08 2.10 23.09
N ARG A 610 -30.80 2.34 23.45
CA ARG A 610 -29.66 1.46 23.10
C ARG A 610 -28.96 0.95 24.36
N VAL A 611 -29.64 0.03 25.06
CA VAL A 611 -29.24 -0.55 26.35
C VAL A 611 -27.82 -1.15 26.33
N GLU A 612 -27.38 -1.72 25.21
CA GLU A 612 -26.01 -2.27 25.03
C GLU A 612 -24.89 -1.21 25.18
N MET A 613 -25.24 0.08 25.16
CA MET A 613 -24.29 1.19 25.24
C MET A 613 -24.14 1.81 26.64
N ILE A 614 -24.87 1.35 27.66
CA ILE A 614 -24.82 1.90 29.02
C ILE A 614 -24.53 0.77 30.01
N THR A 615 -23.35 0.78 30.64
CA THR A 615 -22.98 -0.26 31.62
C THR A 615 -23.65 -0.03 32.97
N ASP A 616 -23.70 -1.08 33.79
CA ASP A 616 -24.08 -1.03 35.20
C ASP A 616 -23.39 0.12 35.98
N LYS A 617 -22.08 0.31 35.80
CA LYS A 617 -21.31 1.43 36.39
C LYS A 617 -21.75 2.80 35.87
N SER A 618 -22.25 2.88 34.65
CA SER A 618 -22.77 4.13 34.06
C SER A 618 -24.11 4.49 34.69
N TYR A 619 -24.99 3.51 34.85
CA TYR A 619 -26.22 3.68 35.61
C TYR A 619 -25.96 4.05 37.07
N GLY A 620 -25.01 3.40 37.73
CA GLY A 620 -24.67 3.69 39.14
C GLY A 620 -24.16 5.13 39.32
N LEU A 621 -23.33 5.60 38.39
CA LEU A 621 -22.86 6.99 38.37
C LEU A 621 -24.02 7.97 38.12
N LEU A 622 -24.90 7.68 37.16
CA LEU A 622 -26.07 8.51 36.86
C LEU A 622 -27.02 8.66 38.05
N VAL A 623 -27.29 7.57 38.76
CA VAL A 623 -28.10 7.58 39.99
C VAL A 623 -27.45 8.48 41.03
N TRP A 624 -26.13 8.35 41.23
CA TRP A 624 -25.40 9.21 42.16
C TRP A 624 -25.49 10.68 41.78
N VAL A 625 -25.25 11.02 40.51
CA VAL A 625 -25.33 12.40 39.98
C VAL A 625 -26.72 13.01 40.18
N LEU A 626 -27.78 12.30 39.78
CA LEU A 626 -29.15 12.78 39.91
C LEU A 626 -29.54 12.99 41.37
N TYR A 627 -29.10 12.10 42.26
CA TYR A 627 -29.33 12.21 43.69
C TYR A 627 -28.64 13.46 44.26
N GLU A 628 -27.36 13.67 43.93
CA GLU A 628 -26.57 14.81 44.40
C GLU A 628 -27.04 16.16 43.85
N GLN A 629 -27.70 16.17 42.69
CA GLN A 629 -28.38 17.35 42.13
C GLN A 629 -29.79 17.59 42.72
N GLY A 630 -30.21 16.83 43.73
CA GLY A 630 -31.55 16.96 44.34
C GLY A 630 -32.69 16.37 43.49
N ARG A 631 -32.41 15.78 42.33
CA ARG A 631 -33.38 15.16 41.41
C ARG A 631 -33.73 13.73 41.84
N LYS A 632 -34.11 13.57 43.11
CA LYS A 632 -34.29 12.27 43.78
C LYS A 632 -35.32 11.36 43.08
N LYS A 633 -36.43 11.90 42.58
CA LYS A 633 -37.47 11.13 41.86
C LYS A 633 -36.92 10.49 40.58
N GLU A 634 -36.10 11.22 39.83
CA GLU A 634 -35.45 10.71 38.63
C GLU A 634 -34.36 9.70 38.95
N ALA A 635 -33.56 9.94 39.99
CA ALA A 635 -32.55 9.00 40.46
C ALA A 635 -33.17 7.64 40.82
N VAL A 636 -34.32 7.62 41.49
CA VAL A 636 -35.06 6.40 41.84
C VAL A 636 -35.60 5.69 40.59
N SER A 637 -36.16 6.45 39.64
CA SER A 637 -36.64 5.88 38.35
C SER A 637 -35.53 5.20 37.57
N VAL A 638 -34.38 5.87 37.43
CA VAL A 638 -33.18 5.33 36.77
C VAL A 638 -32.65 4.10 37.51
N LEU A 639 -32.59 4.12 38.85
CA LEU A 639 -32.11 3.00 39.65
C LEU A 639 -33.01 1.76 39.50
N LYS A 640 -34.34 1.94 39.46
CA LYS A 640 -35.30 0.84 39.19
C LYS A 640 -35.06 0.21 37.82
N HIS A 641 -34.90 1.04 36.79
CA HIS A 641 -34.61 0.58 35.44
C HIS A 641 -33.25 -0.15 35.36
N ALA A 642 -32.21 0.39 36.01
CA ALA A 642 -30.88 -0.20 36.05
C ALA A 642 -30.84 -1.56 36.77
N LYS A 643 -31.52 -1.70 37.90
CA LYS A 643 -31.64 -2.99 38.62
C LYS A 643 -32.43 -4.04 37.84
N LYS A 644 -33.39 -3.63 36.99
CA LYS A 644 -34.09 -4.55 36.07
C LYS A 644 -33.16 -5.10 34.99
N LEU A 645 -32.24 -4.27 34.49
CA LEU A 645 -31.29 -4.65 33.44
C LEU A 645 -30.05 -5.38 33.98
N TYR A 646 -29.62 -5.07 35.21
CA TYR A 646 -28.40 -5.58 35.83
C TYR A 646 -28.66 -5.97 37.31
N PRO A 647 -29.43 -7.04 37.56
CA PRO A 647 -29.88 -7.41 38.91
C PRO A 647 -28.73 -7.69 39.87
N ASP A 648 -27.65 -8.34 39.39
CA ASP A 648 -26.53 -8.79 40.23
C ASP A 648 -25.35 -7.79 40.32
N SER A 649 -25.50 -6.58 39.78
CA SER A 649 -24.38 -5.64 39.75
C SER A 649 -24.10 -5.02 41.13
N LYS A 650 -22.85 -5.17 41.57
CA LYS A 650 -22.30 -4.48 42.75
C LYS A 650 -22.27 -2.96 42.61
N ALA A 651 -22.47 -2.39 41.42
CA ALA A 651 -22.52 -0.93 41.23
C ALA A 651 -23.72 -0.27 41.93
N PHE A 652 -24.77 -1.05 42.24
CA PHE A 652 -26.01 -0.55 42.86
C PHE A 652 -26.18 -0.94 44.33
N SER A 653 -25.26 -1.72 44.91
CA SER A 653 -25.38 -2.28 46.26
C SER A 653 -25.47 -1.21 47.35
N ARG A 654 -24.85 -0.04 47.11
CA ARG A 654 -24.90 1.12 48.01
C ARG A 654 -26.25 1.87 47.99
N TRP A 655 -27.11 1.58 47.02
CA TRP A 655 -28.37 2.29 46.81
C TRP A 655 -29.58 1.43 47.21
N LYS A 656 -30.20 1.76 48.35
CA LYS A 656 -31.47 1.15 48.80
C LYS A 656 -32.64 2.02 48.37
N ILE A 657 -33.58 1.45 47.64
CA ILE A 657 -34.88 2.08 47.38
C ILE A 657 -35.72 1.75 48.60
N LYS A 658 -36.01 2.74 49.46
CA LYS A 658 -37.07 2.55 50.47
C LYS A 658 -38.37 2.34 49.71
N LYS A 659 -39.06 1.22 49.95
CA LYS A 659 -40.48 1.13 49.59
C LYS A 659 -41.17 2.26 50.35
N LYS A 660 -41.90 3.08 49.60
CA LYS A 660 -42.83 4.03 50.19
C LYS A 660 -44.03 3.18 50.57
N ASP A 661 -44.04 2.73 51.82
CA ASP A 661 -45.31 2.53 52.50
C ASP A 661 -45.57 3.87 53.20
N ASP A 662 -46.73 4.44 52.86
CA ASP A 662 -47.29 5.78 53.11
C ASP A 662 -46.84 6.94 52.20
#